data_AF-A0AAT9FRH9-F1
#
_entry.id   AF-A0AAT9FRH9-F1
#
_cell.length_a   1.000
_cell.length_b   1.000
_cell.length_c   1.000
_cell.angle_alpha   90.00
_cell.angle_beta   90.00
_cell.angle_gamma   90.00
#
_symmetry.space_group_name_H-M   'P 1'
#
loop_
_entity.id
_entity.type
_entity.pdbx_description
1 polymer ?
#
loop_
_entity_poly.entity_id
_entity_poly.type
_entity_poly.pdbx_seq_one_letter_code
_entity_poly.pdbx_strand_id
1 'polypeptide(L)'
;MSNSEQRFKDVATQDFGEDEEARYRAFELLDNEMQASDALEPAIADLEKSQVTRQWLRWSFYGLTLLIGLWIVISDGKQTIEDRSYIFIPGMGGSSMIGSGPSDQATWGTELSREEKIILYGDTRYSTRSQQMHGLWAMEPENPAYFIEYAMAYHEDTGILPADFLKQANEIDPDNGWYSLVLAGVTSKDTVQKKPRAKPASNPRGGRGKRMTPKARARENTAPVKKPLVEYEVIDEANFKEALAGLYRSASMPQYESHQLGLFKKRISLLPQGGDFVTRLKPIAYMAAMPSHVFRVFGLHRVVRAEASRCGQEKDAEGLKKLISAWEITGRRLNADTVTLIDALIARAWVEGSLETFAKAALECDMPEVAKRFTELDEDAKTRKELRNERSKETESFNILEKKGGMLQVMGMPMIDRQVDFPDEVGDVHLKPGRMVDHAFFGRMLSASAWLLMLIVAAGVYVYRFRYGRVVGKLSTRLMALAKPVDLLWIMAGGVLAPLAYYWLINRYSPWSVTHHALLFYVGIPALGQFLCMFVLMLVLPLMITRWRLGKRAGMLGFGVRGQSWAWLWVLLVIVALPCFGFMPEDVDQLTFVMWSALACVAICALWLLARAVMANFGKRDLALKRVLVSRLLVMPYALAAFIMAVLVSVYHQQEYHWVSQDTDFMPSAEEPGFSRYEYRVSQQVKKELAEVMGWED
;
A
#
# COMPACT_ATOMS: atom_id res chain seq x y z
N MET A 1 -27.15 10.31 63.89
CA MET A 1 -26.96 10.91 62.55
C MET A 1 -26.73 12.40 62.73
N SER A 2 -25.76 12.98 62.04
CA SER A 2 -25.61 14.45 62.04
C SER A 2 -26.76 15.08 61.26
N ASN A 3 -27.18 16.30 61.62
CA ASN A 3 -28.27 17.03 60.95
C ASN A 3 -28.01 17.14 59.42
N SER A 4 -26.74 17.30 59.05
CA SER A 4 -26.27 17.39 57.67
C SER A 4 -26.41 16.07 56.88
N GLU A 5 -26.23 14.90 57.50
CA GLU A 5 -26.43 13.60 56.83
C GLU A 5 -27.89 13.37 56.45
N GLN A 6 -28.80 13.73 57.35
CA GLN A 6 -30.23 13.59 57.11
C GLN A 6 -30.68 14.55 56.01
N ARG A 7 -30.23 15.81 56.05
CA ARG A 7 -30.48 16.82 55.01
C ARG A 7 -29.96 16.38 53.63
N PHE A 8 -28.77 15.76 53.56
CA PHE A 8 -28.26 15.24 52.30
C PHE A 8 -29.17 14.15 51.70
N LYS A 9 -29.64 13.21 52.51
CA LYS A 9 -30.54 12.14 52.04
C LYS A 9 -31.89 12.70 51.59
N ASP A 10 -32.43 13.68 52.30
CA ASP A 10 -33.67 14.37 51.90
C ASP A 10 -33.53 15.03 50.52
N VAL A 11 -32.46 15.81 50.30
CA VAL A 11 -32.23 16.50 49.02
C VAL A 11 -31.91 15.52 47.88
N ALA A 12 -31.19 14.44 48.17
CA ALA A 12 -30.85 13.42 47.16
C ALA A 12 -32.05 12.56 46.73
N THR A 13 -33.08 12.44 47.59
CA THR A 13 -34.28 11.63 47.32
C THR A 13 -35.52 12.47 46.96
N GLN A 14 -35.38 13.79 46.84
CA GLN A 14 -36.48 14.71 46.51
C GLN A 14 -37.20 14.36 45.19
N ASP A 15 -36.48 13.85 44.19
CA ASP A 15 -37.01 13.48 42.86
C ASP A 15 -37.90 12.21 42.86
N PHE A 16 -38.08 11.56 44.02
CA PHE A 16 -38.94 10.37 44.14
C PHE A 16 -40.42 10.72 44.34
N GLY A 17 -40.76 11.98 44.66
CA GLY A 17 -42.15 12.44 44.75
C GLY A 17 -42.98 11.68 45.80
N GLU A 18 -44.18 11.24 45.42
CA GLU A 18 -45.14 10.51 46.25
C GLU A 18 -44.87 8.98 46.35
N ASP A 19 -43.86 8.46 45.65
CA ASP A 19 -43.50 7.03 45.74
C ASP A 19 -42.69 6.78 47.03
N GLU A 20 -43.42 6.67 48.15
CA GLU A 20 -42.84 6.50 49.49
C GLU A 20 -42.01 5.23 49.61
N GLU A 21 -42.40 4.13 48.94
CA GLU A 21 -41.68 2.87 48.96
C GLU A 21 -40.32 2.99 48.23
N ALA A 22 -40.29 3.64 47.06
CA ALA A 22 -39.05 3.89 46.35
C ALA A 22 -38.15 4.90 47.08
N ARG A 23 -38.74 5.90 47.74
CA ARG A 23 -38.02 6.88 48.56
C ARG A 23 -37.37 6.21 49.77
N TYR A 24 -38.10 5.36 50.49
CA TYR A 24 -37.58 4.60 51.62
C TYR A 24 -36.40 3.69 51.21
N ARG A 25 -36.54 2.95 50.10
CA ARG A 25 -35.44 2.12 49.55
C ARG A 25 -34.22 2.95 49.12
N ALA A 26 -34.42 4.16 48.59
CA ALA A 26 -33.33 5.06 48.26
C ALA A 26 -32.60 5.57 49.52
N PHE A 27 -33.36 5.87 50.57
CA PHE A 27 -32.85 6.26 51.89
C PHE A 27 -32.00 5.16 52.52
N GLU A 28 -32.49 3.91 52.53
CA GLU A 28 -31.78 2.74 53.06
C GLU A 28 -30.48 2.49 52.28
N LEU A 29 -30.53 2.61 50.95
CA LEU A 29 -29.35 2.45 50.10
C LEU A 29 -28.29 3.54 50.34
N LEU A 30 -28.71 4.79 50.57
CA LEU A 30 -27.78 5.86 50.97
C LEU A 30 -27.22 5.64 52.38
N ASP A 31 -28.03 5.17 53.32
CA ASP A 31 -27.59 4.88 54.70
C ASP A 31 -26.49 3.82 54.73
N ASN A 32 -26.65 2.76 53.93
CA ASN A 32 -25.68 1.68 53.82
C ASN A 32 -24.39 2.08 53.09
N GLU A 33 -24.42 3.07 52.20
CA GLU A 33 -23.26 3.49 51.41
C GLU A 33 -22.52 4.72 51.97
N MET A 34 -23.16 5.50 52.84
CA MET A 34 -22.59 6.75 53.37
C MET A 34 -21.51 6.50 54.43
N GLN A 35 -20.45 7.31 54.37
CA GLN A 35 -19.33 7.34 55.31
C GLN A 35 -19.11 8.78 55.79
N ALA A 36 -18.57 8.94 56.99
CA ALA A 36 -18.21 10.25 57.54
C ALA A 36 -17.24 10.98 56.59
N SER A 37 -17.60 12.19 56.16
CA SER A 37 -16.82 12.97 55.19
C SER A 37 -17.08 14.47 55.33
N ASP A 38 -16.02 15.26 55.22
CA ASP A 38 -16.08 16.73 55.25
C ASP A 38 -16.71 17.33 53.97
N ALA A 39 -16.99 16.51 52.95
CA ALA A 39 -17.56 16.96 51.67
C ALA A 39 -19.10 17.10 51.70
N LEU A 40 -19.74 16.91 52.86
CA LEU A 40 -21.20 16.77 52.97
C LEU A 40 -21.97 18.08 52.71
N GLU A 41 -21.63 19.16 53.40
CA GLU A 41 -22.24 20.49 53.24
C GLU A 41 -22.12 21.07 51.81
N PRO A 42 -20.94 21.05 51.16
CA PRO A 42 -20.85 21.52 49.77
C PRO A 42 -21.64 20.64 48.79
N ALA A 43 -21.74 19.33 49.05
CA ALA A 43 -22.54 18.42 48.22
C ALA A 43 -24.06 18.72 48.33
N ILE A 44 -24.56 19.06 49.52
CA ILE A 44 -25.96 19.49 49.72
C ILE A 44 -26.24 20.77 48.91
N ALA A 45 -25.38 21.78 49.03
CA ALA A 45 -25.56 23.04 48.32
C ALA A 45 -25.53 22.87 46.79
N ASP A 46 -24.69 21.97 46.27
CA ASP A 46 -24.63 21.66 44.84
C ASP A 46 -25.89 20.92 44.35
N LEU A 47 -26.44 19.99 45.15
CA LEU A 47 -27.69 19.30 44.83
C LEU A 47 -28.91 20.23 44.88
N GLU A 48 -29.00 21.12 45.88
CA GLU A 48 -30.08 22.10 46.03
C GLU A 48 -30.12 23.11 44.86
N LYS A 49 -28.94 23.55 44.39
CA LYS A 49 -28.81 24.44 43.22
C LYS A 49 -29.11 23.75 41.90
N SER A 50 -29.06 22.42 41.87
CA SER A 50 -29.31 21.66 40.65
C SER A 50 -30.81 21.60 40.35
N GLN A 51 -31.28 22.57 39.57
CA GLN A 51 -32.46 22.33 38.75
C GLN A 51 -32.12 21.21 37.77
N VAL A 52 -33.06 20.29 37.54
CA VAL A 52 -32.97 19.11 36.63
C VAL A 52 -32.85 19.56 35.15
N THR A 53 -31.99 20.53 34.86
CA THR A 53 -31.91 21.22 33.59
C THR A 53 -31.22 20.35 32.54
N ARG A 54 -32.00 20.16 31.48
CA ARG A 54 -31.62 19.89 30.09
C ARG A 54 -31.02 18.52 29.81
N GLN A 55 -31.71 17.45 30.26
CA GLN A 55 -31.56 16.12 29.63
C GLN A 55 -31.64 16.21 28.09
N TRP A 56 -32.48 17.10 27.55
CA TRP A 56 -32.60 17.33 26.12
C TRP A 56 -31.27 17.72 25.43
N LEU A 57 -30.36 18.46 26.10
CA LEU A 57 -29.11 18.97 25.50
C LEU A 57 -28.12 17.83 25.40
N ARG A 58 -28.16 16.90 26.35
CA ARG A 58 -27.32 15.71 26.36
C ARG A 58 -27.76 14.75 25.26
N TRP A 59 -29.08 14.56 25.09
CA TRP A 59 -29.62 13.78 23.99
C TRP A 59 -29.35 14.40 22.63
N SER A 60 -29.47 15.73 22.50
CA SER A 60 -29.06 16.45 21.31
C SER A 60 -27.57 16.28 21.03
N PHE A 61 -26.70 16.36 22.04
CA PHE A 61 -25.27 16.12 21.88
C PHE A 61 -24.97 14.70 21.40
N TYR A 62 -25.53 13.67 22.04
CA TYR A 62 -25.32 12.27 21.62
C TYR A 62 -25.84 12.01 20.21
N GLY A 63 -27.07 12.44 19.91
CA GLY A 63 -27.66 12.31 18.59
C GLY A 63 -26.85 13.02 17.52
N LEU A 64 -26.40 14.24 17.78
CA LEU A 64 -25.57 15.02 16.86
C LEU A 64 -24.21 14.36 16.64
N THR A 65 -23.51 13.92 17.70
CA THR A 65 -22.22 13.24 17.56
C THR A 65 -22.33 11.94 16.77
N LEU A 66 -23.41 11.19 16.94
CA LEU A 66 -23.64 9.95 16.23
C LEU A 66 -23.99 10.21 14.76
N LEU A 67 -24.89 11.15 14.48
CA LEU A 67 -25.29 11.48 13.10
C LEU A 67 -24.13 12.08 12.30
N ILE A 68 -23.39 13.03 12.87
CA ILE A 68 -22.22 13.62 12.21
C ILE A 68 -21.12 12.58 12.05
N GLY A 69 -20.81 11.81 13.10
CA GLY A 69 -19.77 10.77 13.02
C GLY A 69 -20.10 9.69 11.99
N LEU A 70 -21.35 9.24 11.95
CA LEU A 70 -21.83 8.29 10.96
C LEU A 70 -21.78 8.88 9.55
N TRP A 71 -22.19 10.14 9.38
CA TRP A 71 -22.11 10.81 8.08
C TRP A 71 -20.67 10.91 7.58
N ILE A 72 -19.72 11.35 8.42
CA ILE A 72 -18.29 11.46 8.06
C ILE A 72 -17.71 10.09 7.66
N VAL A 73 -17.95 9.06 8.47
CA VAL A 73 -17.39 7.73 8.21
C VAL A 73 -18.06 7.07 7.00
N ILE A 74 -19.36 7.28 6.78
CA ILE A 74 -20.05 6.78 5.58
C ILE A 74 -19.62 7.54 4.33
N SER A 75 -19.47 8.87 4.38
CA SER A 75 -19.05 9.66 3.21
C SER A 75 -17.65 9.26 2.75
N ASP A 76 -16.72 9.07 3.70
CA ASP A 76 -15.35 8.65 3.44
C ASP A 76 -15.25 7.14 3.09
N GLY A 77 -16.03 6.32 3.81
CA GLY A 77 -16.09 4.88 3.60
C GLY A 77 -16.74 4.46 2.29
N LYS A 78 -17.70 5.22 1.76
CA LYS A 78 -18.31 4.96 0.44
C LYS A 78 -17.27 5.01 -0.68
N GLN A 79 -16.40 6.03 -0.70
CA GLN A 79 -15.32 6.12 -1.69
C GLN A 79 -14.38 4.91 -1.60
N THR A 80 -14.02 4.51 -0.37
CA THR A 80 -13.14 3.35 -0.14
C THR A 80 -13.79 2.00 -0.51
N ILE A 81 -15.12 1.86 -0.31
CA ILE A 81 -15.87 0.64 -0.62
C ILE A 81 -16.16 0.51 -2.12
N GLU A 82 -16.46 1.61 -2.79
CA GLU A 82 -16.66 1.66 -4.25
C GLU A 82 -15.36 1.29 -4.98
N ASP A 83 -14.19 1.61 -4.42
CA ASP A 83 -12.87 1.28 -4.98
C ASP A 83 -12.26 -0.06 -4.48
N ARG A 84 -13.08 -0.98 -3.93
CA ARG A 84 -12.63 -2.25 -3.31
C ARG A 84 -11.77 -3.16 -4.20
N SER A 85 -11.81 -3.02 -5.52
CA SER A 85 -11.02 -3.83 -6.45
C SER A 85 -9.51 -3.59 -6.34
N TYR A 86 -9.07 -2.44 -5.81
CA TYR A 86 -7.65 -2.05 -5.77
C TYR A 86 -6.96 -2.25 -4.41
N ILE A 87 -7.71 -2.50 -3.33
CA ILE A 87 -7.20 -2.49 -1.94
C ILE A 87 -6.58 -3.84 -1.52
N PHE A 88 -6.86 -4.94 -2.23
CA PHE A 88 -6.24 -6.24 -1.95
C PHE A 88 -4.91 -6.39 -2.69
N ILE A 89 -3.82 -5.93 -2.06
CA ILE A 89 -2.44 -6.26 -2.46
C ILE A 89 -1.83 -7.23 -1.44
N PRO A 90 -2.07 -8.56 -1.55
CA PRO A 90 -1.14 -9.56 -1.05
C PRO A 90 -0.56 -10.35 -2.22
N GLY A 91 0.62 -9.93 -2.67
CA GLY A 91 1.43 -10.65 -3.64
C GLY A 91 0.91 -10.51 -5.07
N MET A 92 1.74 -9.98 -5.97
CA MET A 92 1.52 -10.00 -7.41
C MET A 92 1.33 -11.46 -7.89
N GLY A 93 0.08 -11.92 -7.85
CA GLY A 93 -0.41 -13.21 -8.31
C GLY A 93 -1.38 -13.03 -9.47
N GLY A 94 -0.93 -12.32 -10.51
CA GLY A 94 -1.20 -12.57 -11.94
C GLY A 94 -2.61 -12.86 -12.48
N SER A 95 -3.72 -12.72 -11.75
CA SER A 95 -5.03 -13.11 -12.33
C SER A 95 -6.24 -12.27 -11.93
N SER A 96 -6.14 -11.39 -10.94
CA SER A 96 -7.25 -10.50 -10.53
C SER A 96 -7.01 -9.01 -10.77
N MET A 97 -5.87 -8.61 -11.36
CA MET A 97 -5.61 -7.20 -11.71
C MET A 97 -6.31 -6.75 -13.00
N ILE A 98 -7.00 -7.66 -13.70
CA ILE A 98 -7.80 -7.33 -14.88
C ILE A 98 -9.22 -7.00 -14.41
N GLY A 99 -9.37 -5.80 -13.87
CA GLY A 99 -10.64 -5.08 -13.90
C GLY A 99 -10.82 -4.40 -15.26
N SER A 100 -10.75 -5.14 -16.37
CA SER A 100 -11.20 -4.62 -17.68
C SER A 100 -12.72 -4.76 -17.86
N GLY A 101 -13.43 -5.08 -16.77
CA GLY A 101 -14.88 -5.15 -16.75
C GLY A 101 -15.53 -3.75 -16.75
N PRO A 102 -16.77 -3.62 -17.26
CA PRO A 102 -17.58 -2.40 -17.19
C PRO A 102 -17.71 -1.79 -15.77
N SER A 103 -17.40 -2.56 -14.72
CA SER A 103 -17.37 -2.10 -13.32
C SER A 103 -16.28 -1.06 -13.04
N ASP A 104 -15.14 -1.12 -13.71
CA ASP A 104 -14.01 -0.21 -13.46
C ASP A 104 -14.19 1.15 -14.14
N GLN A 105 -14.99 1.20 -15.22
CA GLN A 105 -15.46 2.46 -15.84
C GLN A 105 -16.49 3.20 -14.97
N ALA A 106 -17.04 2.52 -13.95
CA ALA A 106 -18.09 3.07 -13.10
C ALA A 106 -17.53 3.87 -11.91
N THR A 107 -16.24 3.69 -11.56
CA THR A 107 -15.64 4.29 -10.35
C THR A 107 -14.77 5.52 -10.62
N TRP A 108 -14.34 5.74 -11.86
CA TRP A 108 -13.64 6.96 -12.28
C TRP A 108 -13.77 7.20 -13.80
N GLY A 109 -13.54 8.44 -14.25
CA GLY A 109 -13.70 8.81 -15.65
C GLY A 109 -15.14 9.09 -16.09
N THR A 110 -16.07 9.32 -15.15
CA THR A 110 -17.43 9.80 -15.48
C THR A 110 -17.42 11.13 -16.24
N GLU A 111 -16.43 11.97 -15.95
CA GLU A 111 -16.20 13.27 -16.59
C GLU A 111 -15.59 13.16 -17.99
N LEU A 112 -15.00 12.01 -18.34
CA LEU A 112 -14.42 11.80 -19.66
C LEU A 112 -15.52 11.68 -20.73
N SER A 113 -15.28 12.35 -21.85
CA SER A 113 -16.07 12.21 -23.06
C SER A 113 -16.02 10.78 -23.59
N ARG A 114 -16.93 10.46 -24.51
CA ARG A 114 -16.96 9.14 -25.15
C ARG A 114 -15.67 8.83 -25.91
N GLU A 115 -15.11 9.81 -26.61
CA GLU A 115 -13.88 9.65 -27.39
C GLU A 115 -12.68 9.36 -26.47
N GLU A 116 -12.55 10.09 -25.37
CA GLU A 116 -11.50 9.87 -24.36
C GLU A 116 -11.60 8.49 -23.72
N LYS A 117 -12.82 8.00 -23.44
CA LYS A 117 -13.04 6.63 -22.97
C LYS A 117 -12.60 5.59 -23.98
N ILE A 118 -12.85 5.81 -25.28
CA ILE A 118 -12.41 4.90 -26.34
C ILE A 118 -10.88 4.93 -26.47
N ILE A 119 -10.22 6.07 -26.27
CA ILE A 119 -8.74 6.17 -26.27
C ILE A 119 -8.11 5.32 -25.14
N LEU A 120 -8.72 5.34 -23.95
CA LEU A 120 -8.24 4.55 -22.81
C LEU A 120 -8.54 3.06 -22.96
N TYR A 121 -9.80 2.72 -23.24
CA TYR A 121 -10.27 1.34 -23.10
C TYR A 121 -10.62 0.66 -24.41
N GLY A 122 -10.77 1.40 -25.50
CA GLY A 122 -11.44 0.96 -26.71
C GLY A 122 -12.96 1.09 -26.62
N ASP A 123 -13.64 0.67 -27.69
CA ASP A 123 -15.10 0.69 -27.74
C ASP A 123 -15.70 -0.46 -26.93
N THR A 124 -15.95 -0.20 -25.64
CA THR A 124 -16.44 -1.20 -24.67
C THR A 124 -17.86 -1.69 -24.89
N ARG A 125 -18.52 -1.26 -25.98
CA ARG A 125 -19.75 -1.90 -26.47
C ARG A 125 -19.49 -3.32 -26.99
N TYR A 126 -18.25 -3.61 -27.36
CA TYR A 126 -17.82 -4.93 -27.82
C TYR A 126 -17.14 -5.74 -26.72
N SER A 127 -17.28 -7.06 -26.77
CA SER A 127 -16.78 -7.97 -25.74
C SER A 127 -15.33 -8.42 -25.96
N THR A 128 -14.86 -8.47 -27.21
CA THR A 128 -13.50 -8.93 -27.53
C THR A 128 -12.53 -7.75 -27.63
N ARG A 129 -11.26 -7.96 -27.27
CA ARG A 129 -10.26 -6.88 -27.25
C ARG A 129 -10.00 -6.33 -28.65
N SER A 130 -9.97 -7.22 -29.65
CA SER A 130 -9.86 -6.88 -31.07
C SER A 130 -10.95 -5.93 -31.55
N GLN A 131 -12.21 -6.18 -31.21
CA GLN A 131 -13.33 -5.32 -31.60
C GLN A 131 -13.32 -3.98 -30.87
N GLN A 132 -12.92 -3.97 -29.59
CA GLN A 132 -12.75 -2.74 -28.82
C GLN A 132 -11.68 -1.83 -29.45
N MET A 133 -10.52 -2.39 -29.81
CA MET A 133 -9.43 -1.63 -30.46
C MET A 133 -9.74 -1.30 -31.93
N HIS A 134 -10.49 -2.14 -32.64
CA HIS A 134 -11.02 -1.78 -33.96
C HIS A 134 -11.94 -0.56 -33.86
N GLY A 135 -12.77 -0.47 -32.81
CA GLY A 135 -13.58 0.72 -32.55
C GLY A 135 -12.74 1.98 -32.32
N LEU A 136 -11.55 1.86 -31.69
CA LEU A 136 -10.59 2.94 -31.55
C LEU A 136 -10.00 3.35 -32.92
N TRP A 137 -9.54 2.38 -33.71
CA TRP A 137 -9.00 2.63 -35.05
C TRP A 137 -10.03 3.22 -36.01
N ALA A 138 -11.29 2.78 -35.94
CA ALA A 138 -12.36 3.31 -36.78
C ALA A 138 -12.69 4.79 -36.53
N MET A 139 -12.27 5.37 -35.41
CA MET A 139 -12.41 6.82 -35.18
C MET A 139 -11.46 7.63 -36.05
N GLU A 140 -10.23 7.15 -36.24
CA GLU A 140 -9.20 7.78 -37.06
C GLU A 140 -8.46 6.68 -37.86
N PRO A 141 -8.99 6.22 -39.00
CA PRO A 141 -8.43 5.09 -39.75
C PRO A 141 -7.01 5.33 -40.27
N GLU A 142 -6.62 6.59 -40.45
CA GLU A 142 -5.27 7.00 -40.88
C GLU A 142 -4.28 7.13 -39.71
N ASN A 143 -4.69 6.83 -38.47
CA ASN A 143 -3.81 6.94 -37.30
C ASN A 143 -3.00 5.64 -37.10
N PRO A 144 -1.67 5.65 -37.29
CA PRO A 144 -0.85 4.44 -37.21
C PRO A 144 -0.85 3.82 -35.81
N ALA A 145 -0.89 4.64 -34.74
CA ALA A 145 -0.90 4.13 -33.37
C ALA A 145 -2.17 3.32 -33.08
N TYR A 146 -3.34 3.77 -33.58
CA TYR A 146 -4.60 3.06 -33.38
C TYR A 146 -4.66 1.76 -34.19
N PHE A 147 -4.12 1.77 -35.41
CA PHE A 147 -4.02 0.57 -36.21
C PHE A 147 -3.15 -0.52 -35.54
N ILE A 148 -2.01 -0.13 -34.94
CA ILE A 148 -1.14 -1.06 -34.22
C ILE A 148 -1.87 -1.67 -33.02
N GLU A 149 -2.58 -0.89 -32.20
CA GLU A 149 -3.37 -1.41 -31.07
C GLU A 149 -4.42 -2.42 -31.53
N TYR A 150 -5.11 -2.15 -32.65
CA TYR A 150 -6.04 -3.09 -33.26
C TYR A 150 -5.35 -4.38 -33.70
N ALA A 151 -4.27 -4.29 -34.48
CA ALA A 151 -3.56 -5.45 -34.99
C ALA A 151 -3.02 -6.35 -33.86
N MET A 152 -2.51 -5.75 -32.78
CA MET A 152 -2.01 -6.47 -31.61
C MET A 152 -3.13 -7.14 -30.83
N ALA A 153 -4.27 -6.46 -30.64
CA ALA A 153 -5.45 -7.04 -30.02
C ALA A 153 -6.07 -8.16 -30.87
N TYR A 154 -6.07 -8.02 -32.19
CA TYR A 154 -6.50 -9.07 -33.12
C TYR A 154 -5.62 -10.31 -32.99
N HIS A 155 -4.30 -10.14 -32.89
CA HIS A 155 -3.37 -11.24 -32.66
C HIS A 155 -3.56 -11.91 -31.29
N GLU A 156 -3.88 -11.14 -30.25
CA GLU A 156 -4.18 -11.69 -28.93
C GLU A 156 -5.44 -12.57 -28.93
N ASP A 157 -6.51 -12.12 -29.60
CA ASP A 157 -7.77 -12.85 -29.67
C ASP A 157 -7.73 -14.07 -30.61
N THR A 158 -6.98 -13.98 -31.72
CA THR A 158 -7.05 -14.98 -32.81
C THR A 158 -5.77 -15.81 -32.99
N GLY A 159 -4.65 -15.36 -32.43
CA GLY A 159 -3.33 -16.00 -32.60
C GLY A 159 -2.62 -15.64 -33.91
N ILE A 160 -3.23 -14.86 -34.81
CA ILE A 160 -2.66 -14.42 -36.10
C ILE A 160 -2.84 -12.90 -36.29
N LEU A 161 -2.03 -12.27 -37.15
CA LEU A 161 -2.24 -10.87 -37.52
C LEU A 161 -3.37 -10.75 -38.57
N PRO A 162 -4.00 -9.56 -38.74
CA PRO A 162 -4.92 -9.32 -39.83
C PRO A 162 -4.28 -9.68 -41.19
N ALA A 163 -5.03 -10.31 -42.09
CA ALA A 163 -4.49 -10.80 -43.37
C ALA A 163 -3.92 -9.69 -44.26
N ASP A 164 -4.47 -8.48 -44.13
CA ASP A 164 -4.08 -7.26 -44.81
C ASP A 164 -3.11 -6.40 -43.98
N PHE A 165 -2.55 -6.90 -42.88
CA PHE A 165 -1.74 -6.12 -41.94
C PHE A 165 -0.65 -5.27 -42.59
N LEU A 166 0.22 -5.89 -43.42
CA LEU A 166 1.27 -5.14 -44.11
C LEU A 166 0.73 -4.21 -45.21
N LYS A 167 -0.37 -4.60 -45.85
CA LYS A 167 -0.98 -3.77 -46.89
C LYS A 167 -1.50 -2.48 -46.28
N GLN A 168 -2.28 -2.59 -45.21
CA GLN A 168 -2.83 -1.46 -44.48
C GLN A 168 -1.73 -0.62 -43.82
N ALA A 169 -0.69 -1.25 -43.26
CA ALA A 169 0.47 -0.53 -42.73
C ALA A 169 1.17 0.33 -43.79
N ASN A 170 1.40 -0.22 -44.99
CA ASN A 170 2.03 0.53 -46.09
C ASN A 170 1.15 1.67 -46.63
N GLU A 171 -0.17 1.58 -46.47
CA GLU A 171 -1.10 2.66 -46.85
C GLU A 171 -1.10 3.80 -45.82
N ILE A 172 -1.01 3.47 -44.53
CA ILE A 172 -1.07 4.44 -43.42
C ILE A 172 0.29 5.09 -43.14
N ASP A 173 1.36 4.29 -43.13
CA ASP A 173 2.69 4.68 -42.67
C ASP A 173 3.77 4.03 -43.55
N PRO A 174 3.91 4.52 -44.80
CA PRO A 174 4.83 3.95 -45.77
C PRO A 174 6.28 4.07 -45.27
N ASP A 175 7.12 3.11 -45.68
CA ASP A 175 8.55 3.08 -45.38
C ASP A 175 8.94 2.88 -43.89
N ASN A 176 7.98 2.55 -43.01
CA ASN A 176 8.27 2.19 -41.63
C ASN A 176 8.58 0.69 -41.46
N GLY A 177 9.81 0.37 -41.04
CA GLY A 177 10.29 -0.98 -40.81
C GLY A 177 9.62 -1.70 -39.63
N TRP A 178 8.99 -0.98 -38.69
CA TRP A 178 8.39 -1.53 -37.48
C TRP A 178 7.37 -2.66 -37.79
N TYR A 179 6.48 -2.44 -38.76
CA TYR A 179 5.45 -3.42 -39.12
C TYR A 179 6.04 -4.73 -39.67
N SER A 180 7.10 -4.63 -40.48
CA SER A 180 7.80 -5.80 -41.00
C SER A 180 8.48 -6.60 -39.87
N LEU A 181 9.00 -5.90 -38.87
CA LEU A 181 9.61 -6.53 -37.70
C LEU A 181 8.56 -7.21 -36.80
N VAL A 182 7.41 -6.59 -36.59
CA VAL A 182 6.30 -7.17 -35.82
C VAL A 182 5.79 -8.44 -36.50
N LEU A 183 5.56 -8.40 -37.82
CA LEU A 183 5.18 -9.60 -38.58
C LEU A 183 6.24 -10.69 -38.43
N ALA A 184 7.53 -10.35 -38.61
CA ALA A 184 8.63 -11.30 -38.42
C ALA A 184 8.63 -11.92 -37.01
N GLY A 185 8.39 -11.10 -35.98
CA GLY A 185 8.27 -11.55 -34.59
C GLY A 185 7.13 -12.55 -34.39
N VAL A 186 5.95 -12.26 -34.91
CA VAL A 186 4.79 -13.16 -34.84
C VAL A 186 5.05 -14.45 -35.62
N THR A 187 5.54 -14.36 -36.85
CA THR A 187 5.87 -15.52 -37.70
C THR A 187 7.00 -16.37 -37.10
N SER A 188 7.91 -15.79 -36.31
CA SER A 188 9.00 -16.53 -35.65
C SER A 188 8.53 -17.49 -34.55
N LYS A 189 7.30 -17.34 -34.07
CA LYS A 189 6.77 -18.14 -32.97
C LYS A 189 6.78 -19.63 -33.34
N ASP A 190 7.34 -20.44 -32.44
CA ASP A 190 7.43 -21.91 -32.57
C ASP A 190 8.21 -22.43 -33.81
N THR A 191 8.92 -21.55 -34.53
CA THR A 191 9.76 -21.93 -35.69
C THR A 191 11.06 -22.62 -35.30
N VAL A 192 11.55 -22.35 -34.07
CA VAL A 192 12.82 -22.87 -33.56
C VAL A 192 12.66 -23.46 -32.16
N GLN A 193 13.28 -24.62 -31.92
CA GLN A 193 13.32 -25.28 -30.62
C GLN A 193 14.71 -25.23 -30.01
N LYS A 194 14.79 -25.12 -28.68
CA LYS A 194 16.07 -25.33 -27.97
C LYS A 194 16.47 -26.80 -28.11
N LYS A 195 17.70 -27.06 -28.57
CA LYS A 195 18.23 -28.43 -28.60
C LYS A 195 18.24 -29.00 -27.17
N PRO A 196 17.83 -30.27 -26.97
CA PRO A 196 17.84 -30.91 -25.67
C PRO A 196 19.27 -30.90 -25.10
N ARG A 197 19.44 -30.34 -23.90
CA ARG A 197 20.71 -30.46 -23.19
C ARG A 197 20.86 -31.89 -22.70
N ALA A 198 22.02 -32.50 -22.93
CA ALA A 198 22.42 -33.67 -22.16
C ALA A 198 22.36 -33.28 -20.68
N LYS A 199 21.48 -33.93 -19.91
CA LYS A 199 21.46 -33.72 -18.46
C LYS A 199 22.85 -34.15 -17.95
N PRO A 200 23.57 -33.33 -17.15
CA PRO A 200 24.70 -33.85 -16.42
C PRO A 200 24.20 -35.09 -15.67
N ALA A 201 24.94 -36.20 -15.79
CA ALA A 201 24.54 -37.49 -15.21
C ALA A 201 24.02 -37.24 -13.80
N SER A 202 22.71 -37.38 -13.61
CA SER A 202 22.11 -37.16 -12.31
C SER A 202 22.77 -38.15 -11.36
N ASN A 203 23.39 -37.67 -10.28
CA ASN A 203 23.83 -38.53 -9.19
C ASN A 203 22.72 -39.56 -8.92
N PRO A 204 23.05 -40.88 -8.90
CA PRO A 204 22.05 -41.92 -8.89
C PRO A 204 21.09 -41.68 -7.73
N ARG A 205 19.80 -41.50 -8.06
CA ARG A 205 18.70 -41.46 -7.10
C ARG A 205 18.63 -42.83 -6.43
N GLY A 206 19.35 -42.98 -5.34
CA GLY A 206 19.45 -44.26 -4.64
C GLY A 206 20.28 -44.17 -3.37
N GLY A 207 20.07 -43.14 -2.55
CA GLY A 207 20.70 -43.08 -1.23
C GLY A 207 20.15 -41.92 -0.43
N ARG A 208 19.63 -42.20 0.78
CA ARG A 208 19.36 -41.19 1.81
C ARG A 208 20.67 -40.48 2.16
N GLY A 209 21.05 -39.48 1.37
CA GLY A 209 22.22 -38.66 1.62
C GLY A 209 21.98 -37.75 2.82
N LYS A 210 22.91 -37.81 3.79
CA LYS A 210 23.01 -36.89 4.94
C LYS A 210 22.70 -35.45 4.49
N ARG A 211 21.80 -34.77 5.22
CA ARG A 211 21.57 -33.32 5.11
C ARG A 211 22.93 -32.61 5.18
N MET A 212 23.45 -32.16 4.04
CA MET A 212 24.62 -31.28 4.03
C MET A 212 24.24 -29.96 4.67
N THR A 213 25.12 -29.44 5.53
CA THR A 213 24.93 -28.15 6.16
C THR A 213 25.04 -27.03 5.10
N PRO A 214 24.38 -25.88 5.29
CA PRO A 214 24.41 -24.76 4.34
C PRO A 214 25.84 -24.34 3.93
N LYS A 215 26.80 -24.45 4.86
CA LYS A 215 28.23 -24.17 4.61
C LYS A 215 28.90 -25.14 3.63
N ALA A 216 28.50 -26.42 3.59
CA ALA A 216 29.05 -27.38 2.63
C ALA A 216 28.55 -27.13 1.21
N ARG A 217 27.28 -26.72 1.07
CA ARG A 217 26.67 -26.34 -0.22
C ARG A 217 27.28 -25.06 -0.81
N ALA A 218 27.71 -24.14 0.05
CA ALA A 218 28.41 -22.92 -0.35
C ALA A 218 29.84 -23.19 -0.85
N ARG A 219 30.51 -24.24 -0.34
CA ARG A 219 31.88 -24.62 -0.73
C ARG A 219 31.97 -25.41 -2.05
N GLU A 220 30.89 -26.01 -2.51
CA GLU A 220 30.86 -26.76 -3.78
C GLU A 220 30.52 -25.86 -4.99
N ASN A 221 29.96 -24.67 -4.74
CA ASN A 221 29.57 -23.68 -5.75
C ASN A 221 30.69 -22.69 -6.15
N THR A 222 31.94 -22.92 -5.75
CA THR A 222 33.05 -21.96 -5.95
C THR A 222 33.77 -22.06 -7.29
N ALA A 223 33.36 -22.95 -8.20
CA ALA A 223 33.79 -22.92 -9.59
C ALA A 223 32.60 -22.58 -10.49
N PRO A 224 32.60 -21.46 -11.24
CA PRO A 224 31.54 -21.18 -12.19
C PRO A 224 31.57 -22.26 -13.27
N VAL A 225 30.65 -23.21 -13.20
CA VAL A 225 30.40 -24.14 -14.31
C VAL A 225 29.89 -23.29 -15.48
N LYS A 226 30.76 -22.99 -16.44
CA LYS A 226 30.41 -22.27 -17.67
C LYS A 226 29.26 -23.02 -18.34
N LYS A 227 28.05 -22.45 -18.28
CA LYS A 227 26.86 -23.09 -18.85
C LYS A 227 27.09 -23.22 -20.36
N PRO A 228 26.89 -24.40 -20.96
CA PRO A 228 27.08 -24.57 -22.39
C PRO A 228 26.08 -23.70 -23.17
N LEU A 229 26.57 -23.17 -24.31
CA LEU A 229 25.81 -22.34 -25.24
C LEU A 229 24.46 -22.99 -25.56
N VAL A 230 23.40 -22.19 -25.59
CA VAL A 230 22.08 -22.65 -26.04
C VAL A 230 22.07 -22.68 -27.57
N GLU A 231 21.96 -23.88 -28.12
CA GLU A 231 21.73 -24.09 -29.55
C GLU A 231 20.24 -24.26 -29.85
N TYR A 232 19.85 -23.79 -31.04
CA TYR A 232 18.49 -23.91 -31.55
C TYR A 232 18.46 -24.78 -32.81
N GLU A 233 17.36 -25.47 -33.01
CA GLU A 233 17.06 -26.28 -34.19
C GLU A 233 15.82 -25.70 -34.88
N VAL A 234 15.84 -25.63 -36.21
CA VAL A 234 14.73 -25.11 -37.01
C VAL A 234 13.71 -26.23 -37.22
N ILE A 235 12.47 -26.01 -36.80
CA ILE A 235 11.36 -26.96 -36.92
C ILE A 235 10.53 -26.67 -38.17
N ASP A 236 10.36 -25.39 -38.50
CA ASP A 236 9.56 -24.92 -39.62
C ASP A 236 10.41 -24.00 -40.52
N GLU A 237 10.95 -24.58 -41.60
CA GLU A 237 11.83 -23.88 -42.52
C GLU A 237 11.13 -22.75 -43.28
N ALA A 238 9.82 -22.88 -43.55
CA ALA A 238 9.07 -21.89 -44.32
C ALA A 238 8.89 -20.62 -43.49
N ASN A 239 8.33 -20.76 -42.30
CA ASN A 239 8.12 -19.63 -41.38
C ASN A 239 9.46 -19.07 -40.86
N PHE A 240 10.49 -19.89 -40.71
CA PHE A 240 11.84 -19.43 -40.39
C PHE A 240 12.41 -18.48 -41.45
N LYS A 241 12.33 -18.86 -42.74
CA LYS A 241 12.78 -18.00 -43.85
C LYS A 241 11.94 -16.72 -43.96
N GLU A 242 10.64 -16.81 -43.73
CA GLU A 242 9.76 -15.65 -43.74
C GLU A 242 10.08 -14.68 -42.61
N ALA A 243 10.33 -15.17 -41.40
CA ALA A 243 10.75 -14.35 -40.27
C ALA A 243 12.10 -13.65 -40.53
N LEU A 244 13.09 -14.35 -41.10
CA LEU A 244 14.36 -13.74 -41.51
C LEU A 244 14.18 -12.70 -42.61
N ALA A 245 13.35 -12.98 -43.61
CA ALA A 245 13.05 -12.03 -44.68
C ALA A 245 12.40 -10.76 -44.13
N GLY A 246 11.48 -10.89 -43.16
CA GLY A 246 10.86 -9.77 -42.47
C GLY A 246 11.87 -8.95 -41.64
N LEU A 247 12.83 -9.60 -40.97
CA LEU A 247 13.94 -8.92 -40.29
C LEU A 247 14.79 -8.10 -41.27
N TYR A 248 15.21 -8.69 -42.39
CA TYR A 248 16.00 -7.98 -43.39
C TYR A 248 15.23 -6.83 -44.03
N ARG A 249 13.93 -7.03 -44.31
CA ARG A 249 13.07 -5.98 -44.83
C ARG A 249 12.97 -4.82 -43.84
N SER A 250 12.71 -5.09 -42.56
CA SER A 250 12.70 -4.08 -41.50
C SER A 250 14.01 -3.28 -41.46
N ALA A 251 15.15 -3.97 -41.46
CA ALA A 251 16.46 -3.33 -41.41
C ALA A 251 16.76 -2.45 -42.65
N SER A 252 16.18 -2.78 -43.81
CA SER A 252 16.36 -2.01 -45.04
C SER A 252 15.46 -0.78 -45.17
N MET A 253 14.38 -0.70 -44.37
CA MET A 253 13.46 0.45 -44.41
C MET A 253 14.12 1.69 -43.80
N PRO A 254 13.82 2.90 -44.28
CA PRO A 254 14.44 4.14 -43.79
C PRO A 254 13.98 4.52 -42.39
N GLN A 255 12.72 4.26 -42.03
CA GLN A 255 12.12 4.67 -40.76
C GLN A 255 11.83 3.48 -39.84
N TYR A 256 11.70 3.80 -38.55
CA TYR A 256 11.32 2.84 -37.52
C TYR A 256 10.67 3.58 -36.36
N GLU A 257 9.36 3.43 -36.23
CA GLU A 257 8.58 4.07 -35.17
C GLU A 257 7.41 3.16 -34.77
N SER A 258 7.29 2.84 -33.48
CA SER A 258 6.14 2.06 -32.99
C SER A 258 4.88 2.90 -32.81
N HIS A 259 4.99 4.23 -32.88
CA HIS A 259 3.95 5.21 -32.57
C HIS A 259 3.34 5.09 -31.15
N GLN A 260 3.93 4.25 -30.29
CA GLN A 260 3.40 4.00 -28.95
C GLN A 260 3.55 5.22 -28.05
N LEU A 261 4.66 5.96 -28.15
CA LEU A 261 4.95 7.09 -27.27
C LEU A 261 3.83 8.15 -27.29
N GLY A 262 3.37 8.53 -28.49
CA GLY A 262 2.31 9.53 -28.65
C GLY A 262 1.00 9.09 -28.02
N LEU A 263 0.58 7.84 -28.28
CA LEU A 263 -0.64 7.28 -27.68
C LEU A 263 -0.51 7.12 -26.17
N PHE A 264 0.65 6.69 -25.69
CA PHE A 264 0.93 6.50 -24.28
C PHE A 264 0.84 7.83 -23.51
N LYS A 265 1.43 8.90 -24.05
CA LYS A 265 1.28 10.26 -23.50
C LYS A 265 -0.18 10.72 -23.47
N LYS A 266 -0.93 10.50 -24.57
CA LYS A 266 -2.37 10.83 -24.65
C LYS A 266 -3.18 10.06 -23.60
N ARG A 267 -2.88 8.78 -23.37
CA ARG A 267 -3.52 7.96 -22.34
C ARG A 267 -3.19 8.49 -20.94
N ILE A 268 -1.92 8.76 -20.62
CA ILE A 268 -1.51 9.29 -19.31
C ILE A 268 -2.20 10.62 -18.98
N SER A 269 -2.35 11.51 -19.97
CA SER A 269 -3.03 12.80 -19.76
C SER A 269 -4.52 12.69 -19.41
N LEU A 270 -5.15 11.55 -19.73
CA LEU A 270 -6.56 11.26 -19.41
C LEU A 270 -6.72 10.52 -18.08
N LEU A 271 -5.63 10.04 -17.48
CA LEU A 271 -5.66 9.37 -16.19
C LEU A 271 -5.80 10.39 -15.04
N PRO A 272 -6.47 10.03 -13.94
CA PRO A 272 -6.60 10.90 -12.78
C PRO A 272 -5.22 11.25 -12.22
N GLN A 273 -4.96 12.55 -12.11
CA GLN A 273 -3.74 13.09 -11.53
C GLN A 273 -4.01 13.49 -10.07
N GLY A 274 -3.28 12.88 -9.14
CA GLY A 274 -3.47 13.11 -7.71
C GLY A 274 -4.66 12.37 -7.11
N GLY A 275 -5.11 12.81 -5.93
CA GLY A 275 -6.19 12.17 -5.17
C GLY A 275 -5.74 11.62 -3.83
N ASP A 276 -6.52 10.69 -3.29
CA ASP A 276 -6.17 9.92 -2.11
C ASP A 276 -5.29 8.70 -2.46
N PHE A 277 -4.92 7.91 -1.45
CA PHE A 277 -4.07 6.74 -1.66
C PHE A 277 -4.65 5.76 -2.69
N VAL A 278 -5.96 5.52 -2.66
CA VAL A 278 -6.64 4.56 -3.53
C VAL A 278 -6.73 5.09 -4.96
N THR A 279 -7.06 6.38 -5.11
CA THR A 279 -7.10 7.04 -6.42
C THR A 279 -5.74 7.00 -7.12
N ARG A 280 -4.63 7.13 -6.37
CA ARG A 280 -3.26 6.99 -6.90
C ARG A 280 -2.99 5.60 -7.51
N LEU A 281 -3.65 4.54 -7.06
CA LEU A 281 -3.42 3.18 -7.58
C LEU A 281 -4.06 2.96 -8.95
N LYS A 282 -5.12 3.69 -9.29
CA LYS A 282 -5.85 3.59 -10.56
C LYS A 282 -4.95 3.78 -11.79
N PRO A 283 -4.17 4.87 -11.91
CA PRO A 283 -3.29 5.04 -13.05
C PRO A 283 -2.20 3.96 -13.08
N ILE A 284 -1.60 3.60 -11.94
CA ILE A 284 -0.56 2.56 -11.87
C ILE A 284 -1.09 1.20 -12.36
N ALA A 285 -2.29 0.80 -11.91
CA ALA A 285 -2.94 -0.43 -12.34
C ALA A 285 -3.25 -0.42 -13.84
N TYR A 286 -3.73 0.71 -14.36
CA TYR A 286 -3.96 0.89 -15.80
C TYR A 286 -2.67 0.74 -16.61
N MET A 287 -1.57 1.39 -16.18
CA MET A 287 -0.26 1.25 -16.84
C MET A 287 0.23 -0.21 -16.81
N ALA A 288 0.03 -0.92 -15.70
CA ALA A 288 0.43 -2.32 -15.55
C ALA A 288 -0.33 -3.29 -16.44
N ALA A 289 -1.55 -2.93 -16.84
CA ALA A 289 -2.37 -3.72 -17.73
C ALA A 289 -2.07 -3.46 -19.21
N MET A 290 -1.31 -2.42 -19.55
CA MET A 290 -1.01 -2.12 -20.95
C MET A 290 0.00 -3.12 -21.53
N PRO A 291 -0.31 -3.76 -22.67
CA PRO A 291 0.62 -4.67 -23.32
C PRO A 291 1.81 -3.90 -23.91
N SER A 292 3.02 -4.42 -23.74
CA SER A 292 4.18 -3.99 -24.53
C SER A 292 4.22 -4.78 -25.83
N HIS A 293 4.12 -4.08 -26.97
CA HIS A 293 4.12 -4.69 -28.30
C HIS A 293 5.49 -5.28 -28.65
N VAL A 294 6.56 -4.78 -28.02
CA VAL A 294 7.94 -5.25 -28.19
C VAL A 294 8.09 -6.73 -27.81
N PHE A 295 7.25 -7.27 -26.91
CA PHE A 295 7.24 -8.71 -26.60
C PHE A 295 6.98 -9.60 -27.82
N ARG A 296 6.23 -9.11 -28.83
CA ARG A 296 5.96 -9.86 -30.06
C ARG A 296 7.22 -9.99 -30.91
N VAL A 297 8.10 -9.00 -30.86
CA VAL A 297 9.39 -9.00 -31.56
C VAL A 297 10.42 -9.85 -30.81
N PHE A 298 10.32 -9.94 -29.48
CA PHE A 298 11.34 -10.63 -28.68
C PHE A 298 11.58 -12.09 -29.12
N GLY A 299 10.58 -12.82 -29.60
CA GLY A 299 10.76 -14.20 -30.11
C GLY A 299 11.82 -14.33 -31.21
N LEU A 300 11.98 -13.29 -32.02
CA LEU A 300 12.85 -13.26 -33.18
C LEU A 300 14.35 -13.38 -32.83
N HIS A 301 14.76 -13.09 -31.59
CA HIS A 301 16.16 -13.31 -31.16
C HIS A 301 16.57 -14.79 -31.30
N ARG A 302 15.62 -15.73 -31.18
CA ARG A 302 15.90 -17.17 -31.32
C ARG A 302 16.19 -17.53 -32.78
N VAL A 303 15.47 -16.90 -33.71
CA VAL A 303 15.69 -17.04 -35.15
C VAL A 303 17.05 -16.47 -35.53
N VAL A 304 17.41 -15.29 -35.03
CA VAL A 304 18.76 -14.69 -35.23
C VAL A 304 19.86 -15.64 -34.78
N ARG A 305 19.72 -16.26 -33.59
CA ARG A 305 20.72 -17.21 -33.08
C ARG A 305 20.80 -18.51 -33.88
N ALA A 306 19.66 -19.02 -34.33
CA ALA A 306 19.62 -20.21 -35.18
C ALA A 306 20.30 -19.92 -36.53
N GLU A 307 20.04 -18.77 -37.14
CA GLU A 307 20.66 -18.37 -38.40
C GLU A 307 22.17 -18.14 -38.26
N ALA A 308 22.60 -17.47 -37.19
CA ALA A 308 24.02 -17.31 -36.90
C ALA A 308 24.73 -18.67 -36.80
N SER A 309 24.10 -19.64 -36.12
CA SER A 309 24.64 -21.00 -36.02
C SER A 309 24.68 -21.72 -37.36
N ARG A 310 23.68 -21.51 -38.23
CA ARG A 310 23.64 -22.08 -39.59
C ARG A 310 24.76 -21.51 -40.45
N CYS A 311 24.94 -20.18 -40.47
CA CYS A 311 26.02 -19.53 -41.20
C CYS A 311 27.40 -20.05 -40.77
N GLY A 312 27.62 -20.25 -39.46
CA GLY A 312 28.86 -20.84 -38.93
C GLY A 312 29.10 -22.27 -39.45
N GLN A 313 28.09 -23.13 -39.38
CA GLN A 313 28.17 -24.51 -39.88
C GLN A 313 28.42 -24.60 -41.38
N GLU A 314 27.77 -23.72 -42.15
CA GLU A 314 27.89 -23.65 -43.62
C GLU A 314 29.12 -22.85 -44.07
N LYS A 315 29.84 -22.20 -43.14
CA LYS A 315 30.95 -21.27 -43.38
C LYS A 315 30.57 -20.10 -44.30
N ASP A 316 29.32 -19.64 -44.22
CA ASP A 316 28.82 -18.49 -44.98
C ASP A 316 29.13 -17.17 -44.27
N ALA A 317 30.30 -16.60 -44.57
CA ALA A 317 30.74 -15.33 -44.01
C ALA A 317 29.86 -14.14 -44.47
N GLU A 318 29.34 -14.14 -45.69
CA GLU A 318 28.53 -13.04 -46.22
C GLU A 318 27.12 -13.05 -45.62
N GLY A 319 26.51 -14.24 -45.48
CA GLY A 319 25.26 -14.42 -44.74
C GLY A 319 25.37 -13.96 -43.29
N LEU A 320 26.48 -14.31 -42.62
CA LEU A 320 26.73 -13.86 -41.24
C LEU A 320 26.88 -12.34 -41.14
N LYS A 321 27.63 -11.68 -42.04
CA LYS A 321 27.75 -10.21 -42.08
C LYS A 321 26.39 -9.55 -42.29
N LYS A 322 25.58 -10.06 -43.22
CA LYS A 322 24.24 -9.56 -43.49
C LYS A 322 23.34 -9.67 -42.26
N LEU A 323 23.40 -10.81 -41.55
CA LEU A 323 22.65 -11.02 -40.31
C LEU A 323 23.09 -10.08 -39.20
N ILE A 324 24.40 -9.91 -38.99
CA ILE A 324 24.95 -9.00 -37.98
C ILE A 324 24.49 -7.56 -38.26
N SER A 325 24.58 -7.10 -39.51
CA SER A 325 24.13 -5.76 -39.89
C SER A 325 22.65 -5.55 -39.61
N ALA A 326 21.79 -6.50 -39.97
CA ALA A 326 20.35 -6.42 -39.69
C ALA A 326 20.04 -6.44 -38.19
N TRP A 327 20.75 -7.27 -37.41
CA TRP A 327 20.63 -7.34 -35.96
C TRP A 327 21.05 -6.04 -35.28
N GLU A 328 22.15 -5.41 -35.73
CA GLU A 328 22.69 -4.17 -35.17
C GLU A 328 21.77 -2.97 -35.47
N ILE A 329 21.29 -2.85 -36.72
CA ILE A 329 20.31 -1.82 -37.12
C ILE A 329 19.02 -1.97 -36.30
N THR A 330 18.51 -3.19 -36.18
CA THR A 330 17.28 -3.48 -35.41
C THR A 330 17.48 -3.18 -33.93
N GLY A 331 18.62 -3.58 -33.35
CA GLY A 331 18.94 -3.30 -31.96
C GLY A 331 19.01 -1.80 -31.66
N ARG A 332 19.68 -1.03 -32.53
CA ARG A 332 19.76 0.44 -32.40
C ARG A 332 18.38 1.09 -32.44
N ARG A 333 17.54 0.64 -33.37
CA ARG A 333 16.17 1.15 -33.55
C ARG A 333 15.25 0.79 -32.39
N LEU A 334 15.31 -0.45 -31.88
CA LEU A 334 14.60 -0.86 -30.67
C LEU A 334 15.01 -0.03 -29.44
N ASN A 335 16.30 0.26 -29.29
CA ASN A 335 16.80 1.10 -28.21
C ASN A 335 16.33 2.57 -28.36
N ALA A 336 16.33 3.09 -29.59
CA ALA A 336 15.87 4.45 -29.88
C ALA A 336 14.37 4.63 -29.54
N ASP A 337 13.53 3.65 -29.89
CA ASP A 337 12.07 3.67 -29.75
C ASP A 337 11.56 3.14 -28.39
N THR A 338 12.42 3.11 -27.37
CA THR A 338 12.06 2.67 -26.01
C THR A 338 11.11 3.66 -25.34
N VAL A 339 9.93 3.18 -24.91
CA VAL A 339 8.95 3.98 -24.14
C VAL A 339 9.03 3.63 -22.65
N THR A 340 9.01 2.34 -22.32
CA THR A 340 9.02 1.82 -20.93
C THR A 340 10.32 1.10 -20.60
N LEU A 341 10.58 0.85 -19.31
CA LEU A 341 11.69 0.02 -18.85
C LEU A 341 11.63 -1.39 -19.44
N ILE A 342 10.42 -1.94 -19.64
CA ILE A 342 10.26 -3.25 -20.29
C ILE A 342 10.83 -3.21 -21.70
N ASP A 343 10.53 -2.17 -22.47
CA ASP A 343 11.04 -2.03 -23.84
C ASP A 343 12.57 -1.90 -23.84
N ALA A 344 13.12 -1.13 -22.90
CA ALA A 344 14.57 -0.96 -22.72
C ALA A 344 15.27 -2.30 -22.40
N LEU A 345 14.67 -3.09 -21.52
CA LEU A 345 15.16 -4.41 -21.14
C LEU A 345 15.07 -5.41 -22.29
N ILE A 346 14.03 -5.34 -23.12
CA ILE A 346 13.92 -6.17 -24.32
C ILE A 346 14.99 -5.78 -25.36
N ALA A 347 15.23 -4.49 -25.58
CA ALA A 347 16.32 -4.01 -26.44
C ALA A 347 17.69 -4.50 -25.96
N ARG A 348 17.95 -4.43 -24.65
CA ARG A 348 19.17 -5.00 -24.05
C ARG A 348 19.26 -6.51 -24.25
N ALA A 349 18.16 -7.23 -24.03
CA ALA A 349 18.12 -8.69 -24.20
C ALA A 349 18.28 -9.12 -25.66
N TRP A 350 17.82 -8.32 -26.63
CA TRP A 350 18.06 -8.52 -28.07
C TRP A 350 19.56 -8.48 -28.40
N VAL A 351 20.26 -7.52 -27.79
CA VAL A 351 21.70 -7.36 -27.96
C VAL A 351 22.46 -8.48 -27.25
N GLU A 352 22.37 -8.54 -25.92
CA GLU A 352 23.11 -9.49 -25.08
C GLU A 352 22.82 -10.95 -25.43
N GLY A 353 21.60 -11.25 -25.87
CA GLY A 353 21.14 -12.61 -26.13
C GLY A 353 21.85 -13.33 -27.28
N SER A 354 22.47 -12.58 -28.20
CA SER A 354 23.06 -13.11 -29.44
C SER A 354 24.59 -13.10 -29.48
N LEU A 355 25.26 -12.36 -28.58
CA LEU A 355 26.71 -12.12 -28.61
C LEU A 355 27.54 -13.41 -28.64
N GLU A 356 27.31 -14.33 -27.70
CA GLU A 356 28.05 -15.61 -27.63
C GLU A 356 27.85 -16.47 -28.90
N THR A 357 26.67 -16.39 -29.53
CA THR A 357 26.39 -17.15 -30.76
C THR A 357 27.08 -16.53 -31.97
N PHE A 358 27.11 -15.20 -32.08
CA PHE A 358 27.86 -14.51 -33.12
C PHE A 358 29.37 -14.70 -32.99
N ALA A 359 29.91 -14.68 -31.77
CA ALA A 359 31.32 -14.98 -31.53
C ALA A 359 31.70 -16.38 -32.04
N LYS A 360 30.90 -17.40 -31.71
CA LYS A 360 31.11 -18.78 -32.19
C LYS A 360 31.00 -18.87 -33.73
N ALA A 361 29.94 -18.33 -34.31
CA ALA A 361 29.72 -18.37 -35.75
C ALA A 361 30.84 -17.64 -36.53
N ALA A 362 31.32 -16.51 -36.01
CA ALA A 362 32.43 -15.77 -36.60
C ALA A 362 33.75 -16.56 -36.58
N LEU A 363 34.02 -17.34 -35.52
CA LEU A 363 35.17 -18.25 -35.50
C LEU A 363 35.03 -19.37 -36.54
N GLU A 364 33.84 -19.94 -36.70
CA GLU A 364 33.58 -21.01 -37.68
C GLU A 364 33.67 -20.51 -39.14
N CYS A 365 33.38 -19.22 -39.39
CA CYS A 365 33.51 -18.54 -40.68
C CYS A 365 34.89 -17.89 -40.93
N ASP A 366 35.92 -18.17 -40.12
CA ASP A 366 37.26 -17.60 -40.25
C ASP A 366 37.31 -16.04 -40.13
N MET A 367 36.48 -15.46 -39.26
CA MET A 367 36.37 -14.02 -38.99
C MET A 367 36.86 -13.65 -37.56
N PRO A 368 38.17 -13.74 -37.25
CA PRO A 368 38.70 -13.64 -35.88
C PRO A 368 38.48 -12.26 -35.23
N GLU A 369 38.57 -11.17 -35.98
CA GLU A 369 38.34 -9.81 -35.42
C GLU A 369 36.88 -9.62 -34.99
N VAL A 370 35.94 -10.16 -35.76
CA VAL A 370 34.50 -10.10 -35.43
C VAL A 370 34.21 -10.99 -34.23
N ALA A 371 34.80 -12.18 -34.17
CA ALA A 371 34.68 -13.05 -33.01
C ALA A 371 35.22 -12.41 -31.73
N LYS A 372 36.37 -11.71 -31.83
CA LYS A 372 36.99 -10.99 -30.72
C LYS A 372 36.07 -9.87 -30.21
N ARG A 373 35.55 -9.02 -31.11
CA ARG A 373 34.58 -7.95 -30.75
C ARG A 373 33.39 -8.49 -29.96
N PHE A 374 32.75 -9.57 -30.44
CA PHE A 374 31.58 -10.12 -29.75
C PHE A 374 31.93 -10.83 -28.44
N THR A 375 33.12 -11.40 -28.31
CA THR A 375 33.59 -12.00 -27.06
C THR A 375 33.83 -10.92 -26.00
N GLU A 376 34.47 -9.82 -26.36
CA GLU A 376 34.70 -8.68 -25.47
C GLU A 376 33.37 -8.05 -25.00
N LEU A 377 32.40 -7.88 -25.90
CA LEU A 377 31.05 -7.40 -25.54
C LEU A 377 30.30 -8.36 -24.61
N ASP A 378 30.39 -9.67 -24.84
CA ASP A 378 29.74 -10.68 -23.98
C ASP A 378 30.38 -10.73 -22.58
N GLU A 379 31.70 -10.57 -22.49
CA GLU A 379 32.43 -10.49 -21.22
C GLU A 379 32.07 -9.21 -20.45
N ASP A 380 31.99 -8.05 -21.11
CA ASP A 380 31.55 -6.79 -20.47
C ASP A 380 30.11 -6.90 -19.95
N ALA A 381 29.19 -7.40 -20.78
CA ALA A 381 27.79 -7.59 -20.39
C ALA A 381 27.64 -8.52 -19.17
N LYS A 382 28.41 -9.62 -19.12
CA LYS A 382 28.45 -10.54 -17.97
C LYS A 382 29.02 -9.87 -16.73
N THR A 383 30.12 -9.13 -16.86
CA THR A 383 30.76 -8.42 -15.76
C THR A 383 29.82 -7.38 -15.16
N ARG A 384 29.18 -6.53 -15.97
CA ARG A 384 28.19 -5.56 -15.51
C ARG A 384 27.01 -6.22 -14.81
N LYS A 385 26.50 -7.33 -15.36
CA LYS A 385 25.43 -8.12 -14.73
C LYS A 385 25.83 -8.68 -13.37
N GLU A 386 27.07 -9.15 -13.22
CA GLU A 386 27.61 -9.62 -11.94
C GLU A 386 27.72 -8.47 -10.94
N LEU A 387 28.27 -7.32 -11.34
CA LEU A 387 28.32 -6.11 -10.53
C LEU A 387 26.94 -5.66 -10.04
N ARG A 388 25.92 -5.62 -10.93
CA ARG A 388 24.53 -5.31 -10.54
C ARG A 388 23.97 -6.32 -9.53
N ASN A 389 24.32 -7.60 -9.66
CA ASN A 389 23.89 -8.65 -8.72
C ASN A 389 24.61 -8.57 -7.37
N GLU A 390 25.89 -8.24 -7.35
CA GLU A 390 26.67 -8.05 -6.12
C GLU A 390 26.19 -6.83 -5.35
N ARG A 391 26.01 -5.69 -6.04
CA ARG A 391 25.42 -4.49 -5.45
C ARG A 391 24.10 -4.79 -4.76
N SER A 392 23.18 -5.51 -5.42
CA SER A 392 21.88 -5.86 -4.85
C SER A 392 21.93 -6.66 -3.54
N LYS A 393 23.08 -7.27 -3.20
CA LYS A 393 23.29 -7.98 -1.93
C LYS A 393 23.93 -7.12 -0.85
N GLU A 394 24.66 -6.07 -1.24
CA GLU A 394 25.48 -5.26 -0.32
C GLU A 394 24.94 -3.84 -0.07
N THR A 395 23.97 -3.34 -0.86
CA THR A 395 23.68 -1.89 -0.82
C THR A 395 22.91 -1.44 0.42
N GLU A 396 23.47 -0.42 1.07
CA GLU A 396 22.85 0.41 2.10
C GLU A 396 21.55 1.10 1.59
N SER A 397 21.41 1.34 0.29
CA SER A 397 20.20 1.92 -0.32
C SER A 397 18.97 1.00 -0.18
N PHE A 398 19.13 -0.32 -0.26
CA PHE A 398 18.03 -1.26 0.03
C PHE A 398 17.61 -1.19 1.50
N ASN A 399 18.59 -1.03 2.41
CA ASN A 399 18.30 -0.82 3.84
C ASN A 399 17.61 0.52 4.10
N ILE A 400 17.99 1.60 3.40
CA ILE A 400 17.34 2.91 3.53
C ILE A 400 15.91 2.83 2.99
N LEU A 401 15.71 2.25 1.82
CA LEU A 401 14.41 2.09 1.21
C LEU A 401 13.48 1.24 2.09
N GLU A 402 13.93 0.09 2.60
CA GLU A 402 13.13 -0.74 3.51
C GLU A 402 12.79 -0.02 4.82
N LYS A 403 13.71 0.81 5.34
CA LYS A 403 13.51 1.56 6.59
C LYS A 403 12.71 2.84 6.42
N LYS A 404 12.71 3.47 5.24
CA LYS A 404 12.22 4.85 5.03
C LYS A 404 11.29 5.04 3.83
N GLY A 405 11.20 4.08 2.92
CA GLY A 405 10.32 4.15 1.75
C GLY A 405 8.84 3.96 2.06
N GLY A 406 7.98 4.45 1.17
CA GLY A 406 6.58 4.06 1.13
C GLY A 406 6.38 2.65 0.56
N MET A 407 5.19 2.08 0.71
CA MET A 407 4.84 0.71 0.31
C MET A 407 5.09 0.47 -1.18
N LEU A 408 4.63 1.37 -2.05
CA LEU A 408 4.87 1.25 -3.50
C LEU A 408 6.36 1.36 -3.85
N GLN A 409 7.09 2.23 -3.14
CA GLN A 409 8.53 2.44 -3.34
C GLN A 409 9.31 1.18 -2.94
N VAL A 410 9.04 0.63 -1.76
CA VAL A 410 9.66 -0.61 -1.24
C VAL A 410 9.37 -1.81 -2.16
N MET A 411 8.17 -1.88 -2.76
CA MET A 411 7.82 -2.98 -3.66
C MET A 411 8.40 -2.81 -5.08
N GLY A 412 8.50 -1.57 -5.59
CA GLY A 412 8.85 -1.29 -6.99
C GLY A 412 10.32 -0.96 -7.23
N MET A 413 10.90 -0.01 -6.49
CA MET A 413 12.26 0.51 -6.73
C MET A 413 13.34 -0.59 -6.74
N PRO A 414 13.34 -1.60 -5.84
CA PRO A 414 14.32 -2.68 -5.83
C PRO A 414 14.46 -3.43 -7.18
N MET A 415 13.34 -3.62 -7.87
CA MET A 415 13.30 -4.33 -9.14
C MET A 415 13.79 -3.45 -10.30
N ILE A 416 13.56 -2.14 -10.19
CA ILE A 416 13.92 -1.11 -11.17
C ILE A 416 15.42 -0.77 -11.06
N ASP A 417 15.92 -0.49 -9.85
CA ASP A 417 17.31 -0.05 -9.60
C ASP A 417 18.35 -1.10 -9.94
N ARG A 418 17.96 -2.38 -9.87
CA ARG A 418 18.83 -3.49 -10.24
C ARG A 418 19.09 -3.57 -11.74
N GLN A 419 18.34 -2.82 -12.56
CA GLN A 419 18.51 -2.84 -14.01
C GLN A 419 19.63 -1.93 -14.51
N VAL A 420 20.02 -0.90 -13.78
CA VAL A 420 21.04 0.07 -14.22
C VAL A 420 22.38 -0.17 -13.56
N ASP A 421 23.46 0.23 -14.20
CA ASP A 421 24.81 0.14 -13.66
C ASP A 421 25.04 1.19 -12.57
N PHE A 422 24.41 2.36 -12.69
CA PHE A 422 24.45 3.43 -11.69
C PHE A 422 23.05 4.02 -11.46
N PRO A 423 22.29 3.52 -10.47
CA PRO A 423 20.99 4.08 -10.14
C PRO A 423 21.16 5.46 -9.50
N ASP A 424 20.21 6.36 -9.76
CA ASP A 424 20.11 7.63 -9.07
C ASP A 424 19.97 7.39 -7.55
N GLU A 425 20.74 8.13 -6.74
CA GLU A 425 20.65 8.02 -5.29
C GLU A 425 19.31 8.57 -4.78
N VAL A 426 18.41 7.68 -4.37
CA VAL A 426 17.11 8.06 -3.80
C VAL A 426 17.29 8.46 -2.32
N GLY A 427 17.38 9.77 -2.07
CA GLY A 427 17.45 10.32 -0.72
C GLY A 427 16.10 10.29 0.05
N ASP A 428 16.15 10.52 1.37
CA ASP A 428 14.93 10.55 2.23
C ASP A 428 13.90 11.60 1.80
N VAL A 429 14.34 12.66 1.10
CA VAL A 429 13.44 13.69 0.55
C VAL A 429 12.46 13.09 -0.47
N HIS A 430 12.93 12.17 -1.32
CA HIS A 430 12.13 11.48 -2.34
C HIS A 430 11.23 10.39 -1.74
N LEU A 431 11.67 9.77 -0.63
CA LEU A 431 10.93 8.69 0.04
C LEU A 431 9.83 9.20 0.98
N LYS A 432 10.01 10.40 1.53
CA LYS A 432 9.11 10.95 2.55
C LYS A 432 7.65 11.10 2.08
N PRO A 433 7.33 11.62 0.89
CA PRO A 433 5.94 11.74 0.44
C PRO A 433 5.24 10.39 0.45
N GLY A 434 5.80 9.38 -0.22
CA GLY A 434 5.24 8.02 -0.26
C GLY A 434 5.02 7.42 1.13
N ARG A 435 6.03 7.52 2.01
CA ARG A 435 5.93 7.08 3.41
C ARG A 435 4.79 7.77 4.17
N MET A 436 4.63 9.09 4.00
CA MET A 436 3.62 9.86 4.71
C MET A 436 2.20 9.57 4.22
N VAL A 437 2.02 9.27 2.92
CA VAL A 437 0.73 8.79 2.40
C VAL A 437 0.33 7.49 3.09
N ASP A 438 1.23 6.52 3.21
CA ASP A 438 0.92 5.24 3.85
C ASP A 438 0.53 5.40 5.32
N HIS A 439 1.25 6.24 6.08
CA HIS A 439 0.92 6.54 7.47
C HIS A 439 -0.44 7.25 7.59
N ALA A 440 -0.76 8.16 6.67
CA ALA A 440 -2.05 8.84 6.65
C ALA A 440 -3.20 7.85 6.34
N PHE A 441 -3.04 7.01 5.32
CA PHE A 441 -4.00 5.95 4.98
C PHE A 441 -4.22 4.97 6.13
N PHE A 442 -3.14 4.50 6.76
CA PHE A 442 -3.23 3.63 7.92
C PHE A 442 -3.89 4.32 9.12
N GLY A 443 -3.54 5.59 9.38
CA GLY A 443 -4.18 6.42 10.39
C GLY A 443 -5.68 6.60 10.18
N ARG A 444 -6.13 6.76 8.92
CA ARG A 444 -7.54 6.81 8.53
C ARG A 444 -8.27 5.52 8.90
N MET A 445 -7.72 4.36 8.55
CA MET A 445 -8.30 3.05 8.88
C MET A 445 -8.38 2.81 10.39
N LEU A 446 -7.33 3.17 11.13
CA LEU A 446 -7.29 3.05 12.59
C LEU A 446 -8.29 3.99 13.27
N SER A 447 -8.43 5.21 12.77
CA SER A 447 -9.40 6.20 13.30
C SER A 447 -10.84 5.75 13.06
N ALA A 448 -11.17 5.21 11.88
CA ALA A 448 -12.48 4.65 11.60
C ALA A 448 -12.80 3.44 12.51
N SER A 449 -11.81 2.57 12.73
CA SER A 449 -11.94 1.42 13.65
C SER A 449 -12.13 1.88 15.10
N ALA A 450 -11.35 2.87 15.55
CA ALA A 450 -11.44 3.44 16.88
C ALA A 450 -12.76 4.17 17.14
N TRP A 451 -13.31 4.86 16.13
CA TRP A 451 -14.64 5.46 16.19
C TRP A 451 -15.71 4.41 16.51
N LEU A 452 -15.73 3.30 15.76
CA LEU A 452 -16.69 2.22 15.97
C LEU A 452 -16.53 1.60 17.35
N LEU A 453 -15.29 1.32 17.77
CA LEU A 453 -15.02 0.77 19.10
C LEU A 453 -15.44 1.73 20.23
N MET A 454 -15.17 3.03 20.10
CA MET A 454 -15.61 4.02 21.09
C MET A 454 -17.14 4.15 21.14
N LEU A 455 -17.85 4.02 20.02
CA LEU A 455 -19.31 3.95 20.01
C LEU A 455 -19.83 2.71 20.74
N ILE A 456 -19.22 1.54 20.51
CA ILE A 456 -19.59 0.30 21.21
C ILE A 456 -19.35 0.45 22.71
N VAL A 457 -18.22 1.03 23.13
CA VAL A 457 -17.93 1.29 24.54
C VAL A 457 -18.92 2.29 25.14
N ALA A 458 -19.19 3.41 24.45
CA ALA A 458 -20.16 4.41 24.90
C ALA A 458 -21.57 3.80 25.04
N ALA A 459 -22.00 3.00 24.07
CA ALA A 459 -23.27 2.27 24.09
C ALA A 459 -23.32 1.25 25.25
N GLY A 460 -22.26 0.47 25.45
CA GLY A 460 -22.16 -0.50 26.55
C GLY A 460 -22.27 0.17 27.92
N VAL A 461 -21.52 1.26 28.13
CA VAL A 461 -21.54 2.06 29.36
C VAL A 461 -22.90 2.73 29.58
N TYR A 462 -23.55 3.16 28.50
CA TYR A 462 -24.90 3.71 28.53
C TYR A 462 -25.95 2.65 28.90
N VAL A 463 -25.93 1.49 28.25
CA VAL A 463 -26.88 0.39 28.50
C VAL A 463 -26.71 -0.19 29.90
N TYR A 464 -25.48 -0.18 30.44
CA TYR A 464 -25.17 -0.66 31.78
C TYR A 464 -26.06 -0.04 32.88
N ARG A 465 -26.56 1.19 32.69
CA ARG A 465 -27.46 1.85 33.65
C ARG A 465 -28.81 1.14 33.82
N PHE A 466 -29.26 0.38 32.83
CA PHE A 466 -30.53 -0.36 32.87
C PHE A 466 -30.43 -1.70 33.59
N ARG A 467 -29.21 -2.14 33.94
CA ARG A 467 -28.98 -3.39 34.70
C ARG A 467 -29.55 -3.35 36.11
N TYR A 468 -29.65 -2.16 36.70
CA TYR A 468 -30.09 -1.97 38.08
C TYR A 468 -31.48 -1.33 38.13
N GLY A 469 -32.21 -1.58 39.23
CA GLY A 469 -33.61 -1.16 39.39
C GLY A 469 -33.82 0.36 39.32
N ARG A 470 -35.08 0.77 39.14
CA ARG A 470 -35.49 2.18 38.97
C ARG A 470 -34.98 3.11 40.08
N VAL A 471 -34.86 2.60 41.31
CA VAL A 471 -34.36 3.36 42.48
C VAL A 471 -32.90 3.81 42.26
N VAL A 472 -31.99 2.89 41.95
CA VAL A 472 -30.58 3.21 41.65
C VAL A 472 -30.47 4.11 40.43
N GLY A 473 -31.32 3.89 39.43
CA GLY A 473 -31.38 4.71 38.22
C GLY A 473 -31.75 6.18 38.50
N LYS A 474 -32.82 6.43 39.25
CA LYS A 474 -33.26 7.79 39.63
C LYS A 474 -32.22 8.46 40.53
N LEU A 475 -31.77 7.76 41.57
CA LEU A 475 -30.80 8.29 42.53
C LEU A 475 -29.46 8.65 41.88
N SER A 476 -28.90 7.77 41.03
CA SER A 476 -27.67 8.08 40.29
C SER A 476 -27.83 9.26 39.33
N THR A 477 -29.03 9.50 38.80
CA THR A 477 -29.31 10.67 37.95
C THR A 477 -29.23 11.97 38.75
N ARG A 478 -29.82 11.98 39.95
CA ARG A 478 -29.76 13.13 40.87
C ARG A 478 -28.33 13.38 41.33
N LEU A 479 -27.60 12.33 41.71
CA LEU A 479 -26.22 12.42 42.18
C LEU A 479 -25.22 12.86 41.10
N MET A 480 -25.55 12.82 39.80
CA MET A 480 -24.70 13.41 38.77
C MET A 480 -24.48 14.92 38.98
N ALA A 481 -25.41 15.62 39.63
CA ALA A 481 -25.28 17.05 39.91
C ALA A 481 -24.11 17.37 40.86
N LEU A 482 -23.56 16.37 41.57
CA LEU A 482 -22.33 16.52 42.36
C LEU A 482 -21.09 16.77 41.50
N ALA A 483 -21.11 16.38 40.21
CA ALA A 483 -20.04 16.69 39.27
C ALA A 483 -20.28 18.07 38.63
N LYS A 484 -19.44 19.04 38.98
CA LYS A 484 -19.53 20.41 38.45
C LYS A 484 -19.18 20.46 36.96
N PRO A 485 -19.60 21.50 36.22
CA PRO A 485 -19.16 21.69 34.83
C PRO A 485 -17.64 21.70 34.67
N VAL A 486 -16.91 22.25 35.65
CA VAL A 486 -15.44 22.23 35.68
C VAL A 486 -14.90 20.80 35.82
N ASP A 487 -15.56 19.93 36.58
CA ASP A 487 -15.17 18.52 36.73
C ASP A 487 -15.36 17.77 35.40
N LEU A 488 -16.47 18.03 34.69
CA LEU A 488 -16.72 17.49 33.35
C LEU A 488 -15.68 17.98 32.34
N LEU A 489 -15.29 19.26 32.41
CA LEU A 489 -14.22 19.80 31.57
C LEU A 489 -12.89 19.09 31.82
N TRP A 490 -12.53 18.84 33.08
CA TRP A 490 -11.33 18.06 33.42
C TRP A 490 -11.39 16.62 32.87
N ILE A 491 -12.55 15.97 32.95
CA ILE A 491 -12.74 14.61 32.41
C ILE A 491 -12.58 14.61 30.88
N MET A 492 -13.12 15.60 30.18
CA MET A 492 -13.00 15.69 28.72
C MET A 492 -11.58 16.11 28.28
N ALA A 493 -11.06 17.20 28.84
CA ALA A 493 -9.75 17.73 28.48
C ALA A 493 -8.62 16.78 28.88
N GLY A 494 -8.60 16.30 30.12
CA GLY A 494 -7.57 15.38 30.60
C GLY A 494 -7.78 13.94 30.13
N GLY A 495 -9.03 13.52 29.91
CA GLY A 495 -9.34 12.14 29.56
C GLY A 495 -9.30 11.84 28.05
N VAL A 496 -9.63 12.82 27.21
CA VAL A 496 -9.76 12.61 25.75
C VAL A 496 -8.79 13.49 24.99
N LEU A 497 -8.76 14.80 25.26
CA LEU A 497 -7.90 15.72 24.50
C LEU A 497 -6.42 15.55 24.83
N ALA A 498 -6.06 15.30 26.09
CA ALA A 498 -4.66 15.11 26.49
C ALA A 498 -3.98 13.89 25.84
N PRO A 499 -4.60 12.69 25.79
CA PRO A 499 -4.05 11.57 25.00
C PRO A 499 -3.81 11.93 23.53
N LEU A 500 -4.77 12.61 22.90
CA LEU A 500 -4.66 13.03 21.50
C LEU A 500 -3.50 14.00 21.30
N ALA A 501 -3.42 15.02 22.14
CA ALA A 501 -2.36 16.02 22.11
C ALA A 501 -0.98 15.39 22.33
N TYR A 502 -0.89 14.41 23.25
CA TYR A 502 0.35 13.68 23.49
C TYR A 502 0.77 12.82 22.29
N TYR A 503 -0.17 12.10 21.68
CA TYR A 503 0.07 11.34 20.46
C TYR A 503 0.54 12.25 19.31
N TRP A 504 -0.13 13.39 19.11
CA TRP A 504 0.27 14.38 18.10
C TRP A 504 1.66 14.98 18.39
N LEU A 505 1.96 15.29 19.64
CA LEU A 505 3.25 15.83 20.05
C LEU A 505 4.39 14.87 19.69
N ILE A 506 4.22 13.58 20.01
CA ILE A 506 5.22 12.56 19.70
C ILE A 506 5.35 12.35 18.20
N ASN A 507 4.23 12.24 17.47
CA ASN A 507 4.28 11.94 16.04
C ASN A 507 4.70 13.10 15.15
N ARG A 508 4.50 14.36 15.58
CA ARG A 508 4.80 15.52 14.75
C ARG A 508 6.08 16.26 15.12
N TYR A 509 6.46 16.24 16.40
CA TYR A 509 7.53 17.11 16.91
C TYR A 509 8.66 16.35 17.62
N SER A 510 8.55 15.04 17.81
CA SER A 510 9.57 14.26 18.51
C SER A 510 10.34 13.32 17.57
N PRO A 511 11.60 12.99 17.91
CA PRO A 511 12.37 11.99 17.16
C PRO A 511 11.80 10.57 17.32
N TRP A 512 10.93 10.33 18.30
CA TRP A 512 10.22 9.05 18.50
C TRP A 512 8.95 8.96 17.67
N SER A 513 8.85 9.72 16.58
CA SER A 513 7.76 9.57 15.62
C SER A 513 7.98 8.32 14.77
N VAL A 514 6.97 7.47 14.71
CA VAL A 514 6.98 6.33 13.78
C VAL A 514 7.00 6.79 12.31
N THR A 515 6.51 8.00 12.02
CA THR A 515 6.42 8.54 10.65
C THR A 515 7.77 8.83 10.00
N HIS A 516 8.87 8.80 10.76
CA HIS A 516 10.23 8.83 10.22
C HIS A 516 10.64 7.51 9.53
N HIS A 517 9.88 6.44 9.77
CA HIS A 517 10.18 5.09 9.31
C HIS A 517 9.05 4.57 8.41
N ALA A 518 9.40 3.70 7.47
CA ALA A 518 8.46 3.04 6.56
C ALA A 518 7.36 2.33 7.35
N LEU A 519 6.12 2.39 6.88
CA LEU A 519 5.02 1.70 7.54
C LEU A 519 5.23 0.18 7.52
N LEU A 520 5.74 -0.37 6.41
CA LEU A 520 6.00 -1.80 6.27
C LEU A 520 7.21 -2.28 7.07
N PHE A 521 8.07 -1.38 7.57
CA PHE A 521 9.12 -1.76 8.49
C PHE A 521 8.48 -2.30 9.77
N TYR A 522 8.68 -3.60 10.05
CA TYR A 522 7.97 -4.35 11.09
C TYR A 522 6.44 -4.40 10.94
N VAL A 523 5.94 -4.45 9.70
CA VAL A 523 4.53 -4.77 9.40
C VAL A 523 3.54 -3.78 10.07
N GLY A 524 3.93 -2.52 10.25
CA GLY A 524 3.09 -1.47 10.83
C GLY A 524 2.81 -1.62 12.34
N ILE A 525 3.39 -2.62 13.02
CA ILE A 525 3.24 -2.82 14.47
C ILE A 525 3.60 -1.55 15.28
N PRO A 526 4.68 -0.81 14.97
CA PRO A 526 5.04 0.38 15.75
C PRO A 526 3.98 1.48 15.65
N ALA A 527 3.44 1.71 14.44
CA ALA A 527 2.41 2.71 14.21
C ALA A 527 1.09 2.31 14.88
N LEU A 528 0.71 1.04 14.77
CA LEU A 528 -0.42 0.46 15.50
C LEU A 528 -0.24 0.61 17.01
N GLY A 529 0.96 0.36 17.53
CA GLY A 529 1.29 0.46 18.95
C GLY A 529 1.12 1.87 19.50
N GLN A 530 1.65 2.90 18.82
CA GLN A 530 1.46 4.29 19.24
C GLN A 530 -0.01 4.71 19.22
N PHE A 531 -0.75 4.30 18.19
CA PHE A 531 -2.18 4.56 18.10
C PHE A 531 -2.97 3.83 19.20
N LEU A 532 -2.63 2.56 19.47
CA LEU A 532 -3.24 1.76 20.53
C LEU A 532 -2.97 2.36 21.92
N CYS A 533 -1.78 2.90 22.18
CA CYS A 533 -1.49 3.64 23.41
C CYS A 533 -2.43 4.83 23.58
N MET A 534 -2.58 5.67 22.55
CA MET A 534 -3.53 6.79 22.56
C MET A 534 -4.96 6.30 22.84
N PHE A 535 -5.41 5.26 22.13
CA PHE A 535 -6.75 4.70 22.27
C PHE A 535 -7.02 4.16 23.69
N VAL A 536 -6.09 3.38 24.25
CA VAL A 536 -6.21 2.85 25.61
C VAL A 536 -6.18 3.97 26.64
N LEU A 537 -5.35 4.99 26.46
CA LEU A 537 -5.36 6.18 27.32
C LEU A 537 -6.72 6.90 27.29
N MET A 538 -7.33 7.05 26.11
CA MET A 538 -8.69 7.60 25.97
C MET A 538 -9.78 6.76 26.63
N LEU A 539 -9.54 5.47 26.90
CA LEU A 539 -10.46 4.63 27.68
C LEU A 539 -10.23 4.77 29.19
N VAL A 540 -8.97 4.71 29.62
CA VAL A 540 -8.60 4.61 31.03
C VAL A 540 -8.59 5.96 31.74
N LEU A 541 -8.08 7.02 31.10
CA LEU A 541 -7.96 8.34 31.75
C LEU A 541 -9.32 8.96 32.11
N PRO A 542 -10.37 8.94 31.26
CA PRO A 542 -11.68 9.42 31.68
C PRO A 542 -12.21 8.67 32.91
N LEU A 543 -12.02 7.35 32.98
CA LEU A 543 -12.40 6.54 34.14
C LEU A 543 -11.63 6.95 35.40
N MET A 544 -10.31 7.14 35.30
CA MET A 544 -9.47 7.55 36.44
C MET A 544 -9.78 8.95 36.93
N ILE A 545 -9.91 9.91 36.02
CA ILE A 545 -10.23 11.30 36.34
C ILE A 545 -11.64 11.38 36.94
N THR A 546 -12.62 10.69 36.36
CA THR A 546 -13.99 10.64 36.91
C THR A 546 -13.99 10.16 38.35
N ARG A 547 -13.31 9.04 38.63
CA ARG A 547 -13.22 8.50 40.00
C ARG A 547 -12.49 9.44 40.94
N TRP A 548 -11.42 10.11 40.48
CA TRP A 548 -10.67 11.08 41.28
C TRP A 548 -11.50 12.32 41.62
N ARG A 549 -12.23 12.89 40.64
CA ARG A 549 -13.12 14.04 40.87
C ARG A 549 -14.29 13.67 41.78
N LEU A 550 -14.91 12.51 41.56
CA LEU A 550 -15.94 11.98 42.46
C LEU A 550 -15.40 11.69 43.87
N GLY A 551 -14.15 11.24 44.01
CA GLY A 551 -13.53 11.07 45.34
C GLY A 551 -13.44 12.38 46.13
N LYS A 552 -13.27 13.52 45.44
CA LYS A 552 -13.25 14.86 46.07
C LYS A 552 -14.64 15.43 46.34
N ARG A 553 -15.63 15.12 45.51
CA ARG A 553 -16.98 15.72 45.55
C ARG A 553 -18.03 14.84 46.23
N ALA A 554 -17.87 13.54 46.11
CA ALA A 554 -18.77 12.51 46.59
C ALA A 554 -18.03 11.55 47.56
N GLY A 555 -17.08 12.08 48.33
CA GLY A 555 -16.26 11.30 49.27
C GLY A 555 -17.07 10.51 50.28
N MET A 556 -18.22 11.05 50.71
CA MET A 556 -19.21 10.40 51.59
C MET A 556 -19.77 9.11 51.01
N LEU A 557 -19.84 8.95 49.68
CA LEU A 557 -20.28 7.71 49.03
C LEU A 557 -19.12 6.70 48.93
N GLY A 558 -18.06 6.81 49.73
CA GLY A 558 -16.93 5.90 49.73
C GLY A 558 -16.19 5.81 48.39
N PHE A 559 -16.13 6.91 47.62
CA PHE A 559 -15.25 7.06 46.45
C PHE A 559 -13.79 7.38 46.86
N GLY A 560 -13.46 7.27 48.15
CA GLY A 560 -12.15 7.62 48.70
C GLY A 560 -10.96 6.86 48.11
N VAL A 561 -9.77 7.41 48.36
CA VAL A 561 -8.49 7.15 47.66
C VAL A 561 -7.91 5.73 47.84
N ARG A 562 -8.42 4.92 48.78
CA ARG A 562 -7.86 3.58 49.08
C ARG A 562 -8.02 2.63 47.88
N GLY A 563 -6.90 2.35 47.21
CA GLY A 563 -6.80 1.43 46.06
C GLY A 563 -6.83 2.09 44.67
N GLN A 564 -6.97 3.41 44.57
CA GLN A 564 -6.95 4.12 43.29
C GLN A 564 -5.53 4.51 42.83
N SER A 565 -4.58 4.65 43.75
CA SER A 565 -3.19 5.02 43.46
C SER A 565 -2.49 4.03 42.53
N TRP A 566 -2.76 2.73 42.68
CA TRP A 566 -2.14 1.68 41.87
C TRP A 566 -2.61 1.69 40.41
N ALA A 567 -3.80 2.24 40.13
CA ALA A 567 -4.33 2.31 38.77
C ALA A 567 -3.61 3.36 37.92
N TRP A 568 -3.03 4.39 38.54
CA TRP A 568 -2.20 5.38 37.84
C TRP A 568 -0.88 4.80 37.35
N LEU A 569 -0.38 3.73 37.97
CA LEU A 569 0.80 3.02 37.49
C LEU A 569 0.55 2.44 36.10
N TRP A 570 -0.63 1.87 35.84
CA TRP A 570 -0.98 1.35 34.50
C TRP A 570 -1.08 2.46 33.45
N VAL A 571 -1.59 3.63 33.84
CA VAL A 571 -1.62 4.81 32.97
C VAL A 571 -0.20 5.26 32.62
N LEU A 572 0.68 5.35 33.63
CA LEU A 572 2.07 5.73 33.43
C LEU A 572 2.81 4.78 32.49
N LEU A 573 2.56 3.46 32.61
CA LEU A 573 3.15 2.47 31.71
C LEU A 573 2.73 2.69 30.25
N VAL A 574 1.47 3.05 29.98
CA VAL A 574 1.01 3.34 28.60
C VAL A 574 1.58 4.66 28.09
N ILE A 575 1.71 5.67 28.95
CA ILE A 575 2.37 6.93 28.60
C ILE A 575 3.82 6.67 28.15
N VAL A 576 4.56 5.84 28.88
CA VAL A 576 5.95 5.47 28.55
C VAL A 576 6.01 4.54 27.32
N ALA A 577 5.06 3.64 27.15
CA ALA A 577 5.04 2.71 26.00
C ALA A 577 4.91 3.43 24.65
N LEU A 578 4.22 4.57 24.60
CA LEU A 578 4.00 5.33 23.36
C LEU A 578 5.33 5.76 22.68
N PRO A 579 6.26 6.47 23.34
CA PRO A 579 7.56 6.77 22.74
C PRO A 579 8.43 5.52 22.52
N CYS A 580 8.28 4.45 23.34
CA CYS A 580 9.00 3.20 23.12
C CYS A 580 8.66 2.54 21.76
N PHE A 581 7.41 2.63 21.29
CA PHE A 581 7.06 2.17 19.95
C PHE A 581 7.71 3.00 18.83
N GLY A 582 8.12 4.23 19.13
CA GLY A 582 8.85 5.08 18.19
C GLY A 582 10.37 4.90 18.24
N PHE A 583 10.87 4.16 19.22
CA PHE A 583 12.29 3.90 19.38
C PHE A 583 12.71 2.76 18.44
N MET A 584 13.53 3.11 17.44
CA MET A 584 13.98 2.20 16.39
C MET A 584 15.50 2.00 16.48
N PRO A 585 15.99 1.09 17.35
CA PRO A 585 17.41 0.76 17.37
C PRO A 585 17.80 0.01 16.10
N GLU A 586 19.07 0.07 15.73
CA GLU A 586 19.59 -0.59 14.53
C GLU A 586 19.57 -2.12 14.64
N ASP A 587 19.67 -2.63 15.87
CA ASP A 587 19.63 -4.05 16.20
C ASP A 587 18.18 -4.57 16.26
N VAL A 588 17.89 -5.58 15.43
CA VAL A 588 16.58 -6.24 15.29
C VAL A 588 16.13 -6.90 16.59
N ASP A 589 17.04 -7.49 17.37
CA ASP A 589 16.70 -8.16 18.62
C ASP A 589 16.33 -7.13 19.69
N GLN A 590 17.06 -6.01 19.73
CA GLN A 590 16.75 -4.89 20.63
C GLN A 590 15.40 -4.25 20.27
N LEU A 591 15.15 -4.02 18.99
CA LEU A 591 13.87 -3.47 18.51
C LEU A 591 12.73 -4.39 18.91
N THR A 592 12.85 -5.69 18.62
CA THR A 592 11.84 -6.70 18.97
C THR A 592 11.58 -6.72 20.49
N PHE A 593 12.64 -6.69 21.31
CA PHE A 593 12.51 -6.64 22.77
C PHE A 593 11.77 -5.38 23.27
N VAL A 594 12.12 -4.20 22.76
CA VAL A 594 11.45 -2.94 23.12
C VAL A 594 9.98 -2.97 22.72
N MET A 595 9.67 -3.48 21.52
CA MET A 595 8.29 -3.58 21.03
C MET A 595 7.42 -4.51 21.86
N TRP A 596 7.90 -5.72 22.17
CA TRP A 596 7.15 -6.66 23.02
C TRP A 596 6.97 -6.13 24.44
N SER A 597 7.97 -5.43 24.97
CA SER A 597 7.90 -4.77 26.28
C SER A 597 6.84 -3.66 26.30
N ALA A 598 6.84 -2.80 25.28
CA ALA A 598 5.83 -1.75 25.12
C ALA A 598 4.42 -2.34 24.95
N LEU A 599 4.28 -3.40 24.14
CA LEU A 599 3.01 -4.10 23.95
C LEU A 599 2.52 -4.75 25.24
N ALA A 600 3.41 -5.35 26.04
CA ALA A 600 3.07 -5.91 27.34
C ALA A 600 2.52 -4.84 28.30
N CYS A 601 3.13 -3.65 28.33
CA CYS A 601 2.63 -2.51 29.11
C CYS A 601 1.19 -2.12 28.72
N VAL A 602 0.90 -2.05 27.42
CA VAL A 602 -0.45 -1.76 26.91
C VAL A 602 -1.42 -2.89 27.23
N ALA A 603 -1.00 -4.15 27.02
CA ALA A 603 -1.82 -5.33 27.28
C ALA A 603 -2.19 -5.47 28.76
N ILE A 604 -1.26 -5.22 29.69
CA ILE A 604 -1.53 -5.25 31.13
C ILE A 604 -2.58 -4.19 31.49
N CYS A 605 -2.47 -2.97 30.94
CA CYS A 605 -3.45 -1.91 31.16
C CYS A 605 -4.83 -2.27 30.59
N ALA A 606 -4.88 -2.85 29.38
CA ALA A 606 -6.11 -3.33 28.76
C ALA A 606 -6.75 -4.49 29.53
N LEU A 607 -5.96 -5.48 29.98
CA LEU A 607 -6.42 -6.59 30.81
C LEU A 607 -6.96 -6.10 32.16
N TRP A 608 -6.31 -5.11 32.76
CA TRP A 608 -6.82 -4.47 33.98
C TRP A 608 -8.17 -3.77 33.73
N LEU A 609 -8.33 -3.06 32.61
CA LEU A 609 -9.59 -2.44 32.22
C LEU A 609 -10.69 -3.50 32.00
N LEU A 610 -10.37 -4.60 31.31
CA LEU A 610 -11.27 -5.73 31.10
C LEU A 610 -11.67 -6.38 32.43
N ALA A 611 -10.72 -6.64 33.33
CA ALA A 611 -10.98 -7.18 34.65
C ALA A 611 -11.90 -6.24 35.45
N ARG A 612 -11.72 -4.92 35.34
CA ARG A 612 -12.62 -3.92 35.94
C ARG A 612 -14.02 -3.96 35.33
N ALA A 613 -14.14 -4.13 34.01
CA ALA A 613 -15.42 -4.29 33.34
C ALA A 613 -16.14 -5.58 33.78
N VAL A 614 -15.43 -6.71 33.86
CA VAL A 614 -15.96 -7.99 34.34
C VAL A 614 -16.42 -7.87 35.80
N MET A 615 -15.57 -7.33 36.68
CA MET A 615 -15.93 -7.09 38.08
C MET A 615 -17.10 -6.12 38.25
N ALA A 616 -17.27 -5.16 37.34
CA ALA A 616 -18.43 -4.27 37.33
C ALA A 616 -19.72 -5.03 36.96
N ASN A 617 -19.65 -6.00 36.06
CA ASN A 617 -20.80 -6.80 35.65
C ASN A 617 -21.19 -7.89 36.67
N PHE A 618 -20.21 -8.54 37.29
CA PHE A 618 -20.43 -9.68 38.20
C PHE A 618 -20.24 -9.39 39.69
N GLY A 619 -19.78 -8.19 40.07
CA GLY A 619 -19.53 -7.87 41.47
C GLY A 619 -20.79 -7.57 42.29
N LYS A 620 -20.60 -7.40 43.60
CA LYS A 620 -21.66 -7.16 44.61
C LYS A 620 -22.61 -6.01 44.23
N ARG A 621 -23.90 -6.19 44.53
CA ARG A 621 -24.95 -5.20 44.28
C ARG A 621 -24.80 -3.94 45.14
N ASP A 622 -24.09 -4.03 46.26
CA ASP A 622 -23.82 -2.94 47.21
C ASP A 622 -22.88 -1.86 46.65
N LEU A 623 -22.41 -2.01 45.41
CA LEU A 623 -21.63 -1.00 44.68
C LEU A 623 -22.38 -0.49 43.44
N ALA A 624 -23.66 -0.84 43.29
CA ALA A 624 -24.46 -0.52 42.12
C ALA A 624 -24.56 0.99 41.90
N LEU A 625 -24.82 1.77 42.96
CA LEU A 625 -24.95 3.22 42.85
C LEU A 625 -23.68 3.86 42.33
N LYS A 626 -22.52 3.48 42.90
CA LYS A 626 -21.21 4.00 42.50
C LYS A 626 -20.88 3.68 41.04
N ARG A 627 -21.16 2.45 40.61
CA ARG A 627 -20.88 1.98 39.24
C ARG A 627 -21.77 2.68 38.22
N VAL A 628 -23.06 2.83 38.50
CA VAL A 628 -24.01 3.51 37.61
C VAL A 628 -23.74 5.01 37.55
N LEU A 629 -23.32 5.64 38.66
CA LEU A 629 -22.92 7.06 38.65
C LEU A 629 -21.69 7.30 37.76
N VAL A 630 -20.65 6.47 37.91
CA VAL A 630 -19.45 6.54 37.05
C VAL A 630 -19.81 6.28 35.59
N SER A 631 -20.61 5.26 35.30
CA SER A 631 -21.00 4.94 33.92
C SER A 631 -21.71 6.11 33.25
N ARG A 632 -22.64 6.78 33.95
CA ARG A 632 -23.35 7.96 33.44
C ARG A 632 -22.42 9.12 33.09
N LEU A 633 -21.38 9.35 33.88
CA LEU A 633 -20.40 10.42 33.62
C LEU A 633 -19.44 10.08 32.48
N LEU A 634 -19.23 8.78 32.18
CA LEU A 634 -18.34 8.31 31.13
C LEU A 634 -18.97 8.30 29.72
N VAL A 635 -20.30 8.32 29.61
CA VAL A 635 -20.95 8.35 28.28
C VAL A 635 -20.50 9.57 27.47
N MET A 636 -20.41 10.75 28.11
CA MET A 636 -20.03 11.99 27.43
C MET A 636 -18.58 11.99 26.89
N PRO A 637 -17.54 11.69 27.69
CA PRO A 637 -16.17 11.63 27.18
C PRO A 637 -15.97 10.54 26.13
N TYR A 638 -16.64 9.37 26.23
CA TYR A 638 -16.53 8.35 25.18
C TYR A 638 -17.26 8.73 23.89
N ALA A 639 -18.41 9.40 23.98
CA ALA A 639 -19.07 9.98 22.79
C ALA A 639 -18.20 11.07 22.15
N LEU A 640 -17.54 11.91 22.95
CA LEU A 640 -16.59 12.91 22.46
C LEU A 640 -15.37 12.25 21.80
N ALA A 641 -14.81 11.19 22.40
CA ALA A 641 -13.70 10.43 21.82
C ALA A 641 -14.10 9.80 20.48
N ALA A 642 -15.30 9.21 20.40
CA ALA A 642 -15.84 8.72 19.12
C ALA A 642 -15.92 9.86 18.10
N PHE A 643 -16.53 10.99 18.44
CA PHE A 643 -16.63 12.15 17.54
C PHE A 643 -15.26 12.63 17.04
N ILE A 644 -14.26 12.72 17.92
CA ILE A 644 -12.89 13.09 17.55
C ILE A 644 -12.29 12.07 16.58
N MET A 645 -12.46 10.77 16.82
CA MET A 645 -11.98 9.73 15.91
C MET A 645 -12.64 9.83 14.53
N ALA A 646 -13.93 10.17 14.46
CA ALA A 646 -14.59 10.44 13.19
C ALA A 646 -13.99 11.65 12.47
N VAL A 647 -13.73 12.77 13.17
CA VAL A 647 -13.06 13.94 12.58
C VAL A 647 -11.65 13.58 12.08
N LEU A 648 -10.91 12.74 12.81
CA LEU A 648 -9.57 12.30 12.41
C LEU A 648 -9.57 11.50 11.09
N VAL A 649 -10.65 10.77 10.76
CA VAL A 649 -10.80 10.11 9.45
C VAL A 649 -10.65 11.15 8.34
N SER A 650 -11.40 12.25 8.40
CA SER A 650 -11.30 13.34 7.42
C SER A 650 -9.96 14.06 7.44
N VAL A 651 -9.36 14.26 8.62
CA VAL A 651 -8.03 14.89 8.73
C VAL A 651 -6.97 14.03 8.05
N TYR A 652 -6.97 12.72 8.28
CA TYR A 652 -6.04 11.80 7.64
C TYR A 652 -6.28 11.71 6.13
N HIS A 653 -7.55 11.71 5.69
CA HIS A 653 -7.88 11.75 4.28
C HIS A 653 -7.31 13.01 3.60
N GLN A 654 -7.43 14.19 4.22
CA GLN A 654 -6.83 15.43 3.70
C GLN A 654 -5.28 15.37 3.70
N GLN A 655 -4.68 14.70 4.68
CA GLN A 655 -3.23 14.45 4.67
C GLN A 655 -2.81 13.54 3.52
N GLU A 656 -3.61 12.53 3.16
CA GLU A 656 -3.36 11.71 1.95
C GLU A 656 -3.29 12.60 0.71
N TYR A 657 -4.32 13.42 0.45
CA TYR A 657 -4.33 14.35 -0.70
C TYR A 657 -3.09 15.24 -0.73
N HIS A 658 -2.72 15.82 0.42
CA HIS A 658 -1.56 16.68 0.52
C HIS A 658 -0.26 15.96 0.18
N TRP A 659 -0.03 14.77 0.73
CA TRP A 659 1.21 14.03 0.50
C TRP A 659 1.26 13.34 -0.87
N VAL A 660 0.12 12.90 -1.41
CA VAL A 660 0.02 12.37 -2.78
C VAL A 660 0.38 13.46 -3.78
N SER A 661 -0.08 14.70 -3.58
CA SER A 661 0.30 15.83 -4.46
C SER A 661 1.79 16.19 -4.42
N GLN A 662 2.51 15.77 -3.37
CA GLN A 662 3.96 15.97 -3.23
C GLN A 662 4.79 14.77 -3.72
N ASP A 663 4.16 13.63 -3.98
CA ASP A 663 4.84 12.46 -4.50
C ASP A 663 4.99 12.58 -6.02
N THR A 664 6.05 13.24 -6.45
CA THR A 664 6.34 13.45 -7.87
C THR A 664 6.96 12.21 -8.52
N ASP A 665 7.69 11.38 -7.77
CA ASP A 665 8.49 10.30 -8.34
C ASP A 665 7.66 9.05 -8.69
N PHE A 666 6.59 8.78 -7.93
CA PHE A 666 5.73 7.60 -8.12
C PHE A 666 4.40 7.88 -8.84
N MET A 667 4.27 9.04 -9.46
CA MET A 667 3.12 9.40 -10.30
C MET A 667 3.48 9.33 -11.80
N PRO A 668 2.63 8.74 -12.66
CA PRO A 668 2.80 8.82 -14.10
C PRO A 668 2.68 10.27 -14.61
N SER A 669 3.52 10.64 -15.57
CA SER A 669 3.50 11.96 -16.22
C SER A 669 3.54 11.80 -17.74
N ALA A 670 2.84 12.66 -18.47
CA ALA A 670 2.94 12.68 -19.93
C ALA A 670 4.29 13.26 -20.41
N GLU A 671 4.94 14.10 -19.59
CA GLU A 671 6.27 14.65 -19.89
C GLU A 671 7.37 13.60 -19.71
N GLU A 672 7.21 12.74 -18.71
CA GLU A 672 8.11 11.62 -18.37
C GLU A 672 7.30 10.31 -18.46
N PRO A 673 7.02 9.84 -19.68
CA PRO A 673 6.09 8.74 -19.93
C PRO A 673 6.67 7.40 -19.45
N GLY A 674 6.19 6.93 -18.31
CA GLY A 674 6.54 5.63 -17.73
C GLY A 674 5.50 5.17 -16.73
N PHE A 675 5.77 4.03 -16.08
CA PHE A 675 5.00 3.58 -14.91
C PHE A 675 5.01 4.62 -13.78
N SER A 676 6.14 5.32 -13.69
CA SER A 676 6.36 6.47 -12.84
C SER A 676 7.47 7.32 -13.42
N ARG A 677 7.62 8.56 -12.97
CA ARG A 677 8.77 9.41 -13.33
C ARG A 677 10.10 8.72 -13.03
N TYR A 678 10.17 8.03 -11.91
CA TYR A 678 11.33 7.26 -11.52
C TYR A 678 11.68 6.14 -12.51
N GLU A 679 10.68 5.35 -12.90
CA GLU A 679 10.87 4.27 -13.86
C GLU A 679 11.27 4.79 -15.25
N TYR A 680 10.73 5.94 -15.67
CA TYR A 680 11.14 6.61 -16.90
C TYR A 680 12.61 7.05 -16.87
N ARG A 681 13.08 7.66 -15.78
CA ARG A 681 14.51 8.04 -15.65
C ARG A 681 15.42 6.81 -15.77
N VAL A 682 15.02 5.71 -15.13
CA VAL A 682 15.78 4.45 -15.20
C VAL A 682 15.73 3.82 -16.59
N SER A 683 14.60 3.91 -17.31
CA SER A 683 14.52 3.42 -18.69
C SER A 683 15.43 4.21 -19.64
N GLN A 684 15.51 5.54 -19.48
CA GLN A 684 16.44 6.38 -20.22
C GLN A 684 17.91 6.04 -19.89
N GLN A 685 18.21 5.76 -18.63
CA GLN A 685 19.55 5.34 -18.22
C GLN A 685 19.93 3.97 -18.81
N VAL A 686 19.02 2.99 -18.82
CA VAL A 686 19.25 1.69 -19.49
C VAL A 686 19.51 1.88 -20.99
N LYS A 687 18.75 2.76 -21.64
CA LYS A 687 18.90 3.10 -23.06
C LYS A 687 20.28 3.69 -23.36
N LYS A 688 20.74 4.61 -22.52
CA LYS A 688 22.07 5.23 -22.62
C LYS A 688 23.20 4.23 -22.40
N GLU A 689 23.12 3.42 -21.33
CA GLU A 689 24.12 2.38 -21.03
C GLU A 689 24.25 1.38 -22.20
N LEU A 690 23.14 0.98 -22.81
CA LEU A 690 23.17 0.07 -23.96
C LEU A 690 23.80 0.72 -25.20
N ALA A 691 23.49 2.00 -25.46
CA ALA A 691 24.09 2.75 -26.57
C ALA A 691 25.61 2.91 -26.39
N GLU A 692 26.07 3.21 -25.18
CA GLU A 692 27.49 3.29 -24.82
C GLU A 692 28.22 1.97 -25.05
N VAL A 693 27.66 0.85 -24.58
CA VAL A 693 28.25 -0.49 -24.77
C VAL A 693 28.38 -0.85 -26.25
N MET A 694 27.38 -0.47 -27.06
CA MET A 694 27.37 -0.79 -28.49
C MET A 694 28.11 0.22 -29.37
N GLY A 695 28.59 1.34 -28.81
CA GLY A 695 29.19 2.43 -29.57
C GLY A 695 28.20 3.09 -30.53
N TRP A 696 26.93 3.15 -30.15
CA TRP A 696 25.92 3.92 -30.87
C TRP A 696 26.04 5.37 -30.40
N GLU A 697 26.76 6.20 -31.16
CA GLU A 697 26.78 7.65 -30.93
C GLU A 697 25.35 8.23 -31.05
N ASP A 698 25.06 9.22 -30.20
CA ASP A 698 23.76 9.90 -30.10
C ASP A 698 23.37 10.65 -31.38
#